data_AF-A0A2U3K4U0-F1
#
_entry.id   AF-A0A2U3K4U0-F1
#
_cell.length_a   1.000
_cell.length_b   1.000
_cell.length_c   1.000
_cell.angle_alpha   90.00
_cell.angle_beta   90.00
_cell.angle_gamma   90.00
#
_symmetry.space_group_name_H-M   'P 1'
#
loop_
_entity.id
_entity.type
_entity.pdbx_description
1 polymer ?
#
loop_
_entity_poly.entity_id
_entity_poly.type
_entity_poly.pdbx_seq_one_letter_code
_entity_poly.pdbx_strand_id
1 'polypeptide(L)'
;MFSNENKIKLSILVLNLFVLNILAVQPVQAFDGGTEYVAVISNSVLPDTTSAATTALATINGGTEVFADFATAGVTKAVAGNKTAYNTAIASALKTKGSSLTLAEVQTKVEAVNAAVAAATVAALAAINGGSEVFADFATAGVTKAVAGKKAAYDTAIATALKTKGSSLTLAEVQTQIGAINAVAAATALAAINSGSEVFADFSTAGVSKAVTSNKVAYDAAIATAKMFKCSDLTLEEVQTQVVGVNGTATTASLSAINAGTEVFADFSNAGVSKAIAGNKAGYDTAIISARKSKRSDLTLAEVQTQVDAVNTAAATAALTAINLGTEVFADFSTASISKAIGADKAAYDTAIASAKMTKGSDLTQAEVQTQIDVINTAAAETSLTAINAGSEVSADFSTAGVAKAIGANKATYDAAIAAAKNSKHSDLTLAEVQTQVDAVNTAAATDSLAIINAGTEASTDFSIAGVTNAVAGNLAGYNTAIASAIMTKGSNLTLAEVQTQVNAVNTATSSAALAAINAGTEVFADFATAGVKTPVTGNLAGYDTAIASAVMTKGSSLTLAEVQKQVDAVNSATIAASLAAINAGTEVFADFATAGVKTPVVSNLAGYDTTIATAIKTTGSSLTLSEVQKQIDAVNAATSAASLAAINAGTEVFADFATAGVTKAVAVHNVDYDAAIATAINTKGSSLTLAEVQTQVTAVNSAAATTSLAAINAGTELFADFSLAGITKAVVANKAGYDTAISSAIMTKTSSLSLAEVQTQVDTVNIAAATTSLAAINAGTEVFVDFSTAGISKAAVAYKTSYDTAIASAIMTKGSSLTLAELQTQISAVNTAATTASLVAINAGTEIFADFSTAGVTKAVVSNKTGYDAAIATALVTKGASLTLQEVQTQVNNVNTAVANASLAAINTRTETFANFSTAGITKAVVRFKINYDNAIAAAIKTKGSSLTLAEVQKQIENYNAEVAKTALMAINGEVNPFANFAKAGVTGAVLKNKIAYDNSISTAIKTKGSNLTLAEVQTQVNNVNGTSVITALTAINGGIDVFSDFATAGITGAVLNHKIAYDNAIATAVNLKDSDLTLMEVQKQVDGINTGGASTALSAINGGRDVFADFVTAGVTGAVLKHKIAYDNAIDDAIIIKASSLTLPEVQTQVDDVNATGTTTALTAINGGTDIFADFATAGVTGAVLRNKIAYDNSIYTALKTKGSHLTLAEVQAKVNAVNSTAQH
;
A
#
# COMPACT_ATOMS: atom_id res chain seq x y z
N MET A 1 -25.64 43.47 -49.26
CA MET A 1 -26.76 44.37 -49.59
C MET A 1 -26.60 45.66 -48.77
N PHE A 2 -27.24 46.75 -49.19
CA PHE A 2 -27.26 48.07 -48.53
C PHE A 2 -27.93 48.02 -47.14
N SER A 3 -27.80 48.98 -46.20
CA SER A 3 -27.08 50.27 -46.11
C SER A 3 -26.83 50.64 -44.63
N ASN A 4 -26.11 51.74 -44.33
CA ASN A 4 -26.71 52.92 -43.67
C ASN A 4 -25.75 54.12 -43.50
N GLU A 5 -26.33 55.31 -43.40
CA GLU A 5 -25.67 56.60 -43.13
C GLU A 5 -25.79 57.02 -41.64
N ASN A 6 -25.38 58.26 -41.33
CA ASN A 6 -25.17 58.88 -39.98
C ASN A 6 -23.84 58.46 -39.33
N LYS A 7 -22.75 59.24 -39.33
CA LYS A 7 -22.49 60.68 -39.61
C LYS A 7 -22.95 61.68 -38.52
N ILE A 8 -21.96 62.44 -38.02
CA ILE A 8 -22.02 63.75 -37.32
C ILE A 8 -22.33 63.76 -35.80
N LYS A 9 -21.26 63.50 -35.01
CA LYS A 9 -20.77 64.18 -33.77
C LYS A 9 -19.78 63.19 -33.12
N LEU A 10 -18.55 63.54 -32.74
CA LEU A 10 -17.88 64.83 -32.52
C LEU A 10 -16.50 64.85 -33.24
N SER A 11 -16.01 66.02 -33.64
CA SER A 11 -14.76 66.17 -34.43
C SER A 11 -13.57 66.66 -33.58
N ILE A 12 -12.37 66.57 -34.17
CA ILE A 12 -11.08 67.17 -33.73
C ILE A 12 -10.36 66.40 -32.60
N LEU A 13 -9.44 65.51 -32.97
CA LEU A 13 -8.00 65.66 -32.63
C LEU A 13 -7.11 64.77 -33.53
N VAL A 14 -6.73 65.26 -34.70
CA VAL A 14 -5.67 64.64 -35.54
C VAL A 14 -4.79 65.74 -36.12
N LEU A 15 -3.68 66.06 -35.45
CA LEU A 15 -2.38 66.38 -36.06
C LEU A 15 -1.27 66.50 -34.98
N ASN A 16 -0.02 66.52 -35.44
CA ASN A 16 1.18 66.98 -34.73
C ASN A 16 1.68 66.14 -33.54
N LEU A 17 2.44 65.07 -33.86
CA LEU A 17 3.71 64.83 -33.16
C LEU A 17 4.81 64.36 -34.13
N PHE A 18 5.13 65.23 -35.09
CA PHE A 18 6.35 65.13 -35.90
C PHE A 18 6.98 66.51 -36.01
N VAL A 19 8.32 66.58 -35.94
CA VAL A 19 9.16 67.79 -36.02
C VAL A 19 8.88 68.83 -34.91
N LEU A 20 9.79 68.91 -33.94
CA LEU A 20 10.54 70.16 -33.75
C LEU A 20 11.83 69.93 -32.95
N ASN A 21 12.96 70.28 -33.57
CA ASN A 21 14.17 70.69 -32.86
C ASN A 21 15.04 71.48 -33.85
N ILE A 22 15.03 72.83 -33.77
CA ILE A 22 16.03 73.78 -34.33
C ILE A 22 15.55 75.25 -34.19
N LEU A 23 16.35 76.06 -33.50
CA LEU A 23 16.59 77.52 -33.59
C LEU A 23 15.46 78.60 -33.51
N ALA A 24 15.53 79.36 -32.40
CA ALA A 24 15.89 80.80 -32.35
C ALA A 24 14.84 81.96 -32.52
N VAL A 25 14.45 82.54 -31.37
CA VAL A 25 14.73 83.95 -30.93
C VAL A 25 13.95 85.17 -31.51
N GLN A 26 13.68 86.13 -30.60
CA GLN A 26 13.13 87.51 -30.74
C GLN A 26 11.59 87.69 -30.87
N PRO A 27 11.01 88.88 -30.51
CA PRO A 27 9.67 88.99 -29.90
C PRO A 27 8.77 90.08 -30.56
N VAL A 28 7.65 90.48 -29.89
CA VAL A 28 7.15 91.87 -29.67
C VAL A 28 5.62 91.91 -29.40
N GLN A 29 5.22 92.60 -28.31
CA GLN A 29 3.89 93.18 -27.94
C GLN A 29 2.63 92.26 -27.93
N ALA A 30 1.66 92.30 -27.00
CA ALA A 30 1.14 93.27 -26.00
C ALA A 30 -0.13 94.05 -26.42
N PHE A 31 -0.88 94.51 -25.40
CA PHE A 31 -2.25 95.07 -25.39
C PHE A 31 -3.42 94.06 -25.53
N ASP A 32 -4.61 94.25 -24.92
CA ASP A 32 -5.02 94.56 -23.51
C ASP A 32 -6.56 94.82 -23.50
N GLY A 33 -7.20 94.77 -22.32
CA GLY A 33 -8.59 95.20 -22.06
C GLY A 33 -9.52 94.08 -21.59
N GLY A 34 -10.05 94.08 -20.36
CA GLY A 34 -9.77 94.93 -19.19
C GLY A 34 -10.93 95.00 -18.18
N THR A 35 -10.65 95.41 -16.93
CA THR A 35 -11.58 95.95 -15.88
C THR A 35 -12.74 95.05 -15.37
N GLU A 36 -13.25 95.06 -14.13
CA GLU A 36 -12.89 95.53 -12.75
C GLU A 36 -13.89 94.84 -11.75
N TYR A 37 -14.06 95.04 -10.42
CA TYR A 37 -13.64 96.06 -9.43
C TYR A 37 -13.61 95.49 -7.97
N VAL A 38 -12.57 95.84 -7.19
CA VAL A 38 -12.51 96.19 -5.73
C VAL A 38 -13.42 95.51 -4.66
N ALA A 39 -12.79 94.94 -3.61
CA ALA A 39 -12.89 95.40 -2.19
C ALA A 39 -12.01 94.63 -1.16
N VAL A 40 -11.06 95.34 -0.49
CA VAL A 40 -10.53 95.25 0.91
C VAL A 40 -10.61 93.88 1.66
N ILE A 41 -9.53 93.26 2.21
CA ILE A 41 -8.74 93.68 3.40
C ILE A 41 -7.27 93.13 3.40
N SER A 42 -6.36 94.02 3.80
CA SER A 42 -5.00 93.93 4.41
C SER A 42 -4.14 92.63 4.52
N ASN A 43 -2.83 92.85 4.29
CA ASN A 43 -1.63 92.16 4.83
C ASN A 43 -1.32 90.69 4.49
N SER A 44 -0.36 90.46 3.58
CA SER A 44 1.00 90.01 3.97
C SER A 44 2.01 89.95 2.80
N VAL A 45 3.27 90.30 3.12
CA VAL A 45 4.56 89.79 2.59
C VAL A 45 4.69 89.49 1.07
N LEU A 46 5.56 90.27 0.40
CA LEU A 46 6.20 89.85 -0.87
C LEU A 46 6.94 88.52 -0.67
N PRO A 47 6.80 87.51 -1.57
CA PRO A 47 7.46 86.21 -1.39
C PRO A 47 8.98 86.37 -1.44
N ASP A 48 9.61 86.27 -0.27
CA ASP A 48 11.06 86.25 -0.11
C ASP A 48 11.64 85.06 -0.89
N THR A 49 12.39 85.33 -1.95
CA THR A 49 13.03 84.29 -2.77
C THR A 49 14.11 83.53 -2.00
N THR A 50 14.64 84.11 -0.92
CA THR A 50 15.54 83.43 0.02
C THR A 50 14.84 82.29 0.77
N SER A 51 13.55 82.46 1.09
CA SER A 51 12.72 81.44 1.75
C SER A 51 12.56 80.19 0.88
N ALA A 52 12.18 80.34 -0.40
CA ALA A 52 11.93 79.21 -1.30
C ALA A 52 13.18 78.33 -1.51
N ALA A 53 14.35 78.95 -1.73
CA ALA A 53 15.62 78.21 -1.85
C ALA A 53 16.03 77.54 -0.54
N THR A 54 15.79 78.20 0.61
CA THR A 54 16.03 77.62 1.95
C THR A 54 15.13 76.43 2.22
N THR A 55 13.84 76.50 1.86
CA THR A 55 12.90 75.37 1.97
C THR A 55 13.33 74.22 1.08
N ALA A 56 13.65 74.45 -0.19
CA ALA A 56 14.11 73.41 -1.10
C ALA A 56 15.40 72.73 -0.60
N LEU A 57 16.37 73.51 -0.09
CA LEU A 57 17.58 72.98 0.53
C LEU A 57 17.28 72.17 1.81
N ALA A 58 16.27 72.56 2.60
CA ALA A 58 15.82 71.78 3.75
C ALA A 58 15.17 70.44 3.30
N THR A 59 14.36 70.44 2.25
CA THR A 59 13.76 69.21 1.67
C THR A 59 14.84 68.24 1.17
N ILE A 60 15.86 68.75 0.46
CA ILE A 60 17.04 67.97 0.00
C ILE A 60 17.82 67.37 1.19
N ASN A 61 17.95 68.12 2.29
CA ASN A 61 18.57 67.61 3.51
C ASN A 61 17.68 66.63 4.28
N GLY A 62 16.36 66.64 4.04
CA GLY A 62 15.39 65.69 4.61
C GLY A 62 15.25 64.38 3.82
N GLY A 63 15.77 64.31 2.59
CA GLY A 63 15.64 63.14 1.71
C GLY A 63 14.25 62.98 1.09
N THR A 64 13.42 64.03 1.13
CA THR A 64 12.02 64.04 0.66
C THR A 64 11.81 64.85 -0.62
N GLU A 65 12.90 65.31 -1.24
CA GLU A 65 12.90 66.25 -2.36
C GLU A 65 12.43 65.65 -3.69
N VAL A 66 11.77 66.48 -4.49
CA VAL A 66 11.54 66.23 -5.93
C VAL A 66 12.73 66.74 -6.74
N PHE A 67 12.90 66.28 -7.98
CA PHE A 67 14.06 66.69 -8.79
C PHE A 67 14.12 68.21 -9.05
N ALA A 68 12.97 68.89 -9.10
CA ALA A 68 12.90 70.35 -9.24
C ALA A 68 13.54 71.10 -8.06
N ASP A 69 13.53 70.53 -6.85
CA ASP A 69 14.04 71.21 -5.64
C ASP A 69 15.54 71.47 -5.72
N PHE A 70 16.31 70.63 -6.42
CA PHE A 70 17.73 70.90 -6.70
C PHE A 70 17.90 72.23 -7.43
N ALA A 71 17.13 72.48 -8.49
CA ALA A 71 17.17 73.75 -9.21
C ALA A 71 16.64 74.91 -8.34
N THR A 72 15.54 74.71 -7.59
CA THR A 72 14.96 75.72 -6.68
C THR A 72 15.91 76.13 -5.56
N ALA A 73 16.71 75.20 -5.03
CA ALA A 73 17.75 75.45 -4.04
C ALA A 73 18.97 76.17 -4.63
N GLY A 74 19.10 76.26 -5.96
CA GLY A 74 20.25 76.87 -6.66
C GLY A 74 21.34 75.87 -7.07
N VAL A 75 21.08 74.56 -7.01
CA VAL A 75 22.03 73.52 -7.46
C VAL A 75 22.06 73.50 -8.99
N THR A 76 23.22 73.82 -9.57
CA THR A 76 23.44 73.79 -11.02
C THR A 76 23.92 72.41 -11.49
N LYS A 77 23.69 72.08 -12.76
CA LYS A 77 24.11 70.81 -13.40
C LYS A 77 23.51 69.54 -12.79
N ALA A 78 22.48 69.61 -11.95
CA ALA A 78 21.72 68.42 -11.55
C ALA A 78 21.07 67.77 -12.79
N VAL A 79 21.05 66.43 -12.83
CA VAL A 79 20.55 65.61 -13.94
C VAL A 79 19.49 64.64 -13.41
N ALA A 80 18.31 64.62 -14.02
CA ALA A 80 17.13 63.92 -13.49
C ALA A 80 17.37 62.41 -13.24
N GLY A 81 18.06 61.72 -14.16
CA GLY A 81 18.38 60.30 -14.03
C GLY A 81 19.33 59.97 -12.87
N ASN A 82 20.09 60.94 -12.37
CA ASN A 82 21.07 60.74 -11.31
C ASN A 82 20.49 60.98 -9.89
N LYS A 83 19.19 61.32 -9.77
CA LYS A 83 18.55 61.71 -8.50
C LYS A 83 18.83 60.72 -7.37
N THR A 84 18.59 59.43 -7.57
CA THR A 84 18.80 58.41 -6.53
C THR A 84 20.24 58.37 -6.02
N ALA A 85 21.23 58.57 -6.91
CA ALA A 85 22.64 58.64 -6.52
C ALA A 85 22.98 59.95 -5.78
N TYR A 86 22.33 61.07 -6.12
CA TYR A 86 22.40 62.30 -5.30
C TYR A 86 21.84 62.05 -3.90
N ASN A 87 20.64 61.48 -3.78
CA ASN A 87 20.00 61.14 -2.51
C ASN A 87 20.95 60.30 -1.62
N THR A 88 21.54 59.22 -2.15
CA THR A 88 22.49 58.38 -1.41
C THR A 88 23.73 59.16 -0.99
N ALA A 89 24.35 59.94 -1.90
CA ALA A 89 25.56 60.71 -1.60
C ALA A 89 25.32 61.84 -0.57
N ILE A 90 24.13 62.45 -0.60
CA ILE A 90 23.69 63.50 0.33
C ILE A 90 23.38 62.89 1.70
N ALA A 91 22.61 61.79 1.76
CA ALA A 91 22.33 61.08 3.01
C ALA A 91 23.60 60.53 3.69
N SER A 92 24.57 60.01 2.92
CA SER A 92 25.87 59.62 3.45
C SER A 92 26.66 60.82 3.98
N ALA A 93 26.70 61.94 3.24
CA ALA A 93 27.39 63.15 3.68
C ALA A 93 26.77 63.77 4.94
N LEU A 94 25.44 63.78 5.05
CA LEU A 94 24.70 64.14 6.26
C LEU A 94 25.09 63.27 7.45
N LYS A 95 25.09 61.94 7.26
CA LYS A 95 25.47 60.97 8.31
C LYS A 95 26.92 61.17 8.79
N THR A 96 27.83 61.56 7.90
CA THR A 96 29.22 61.90 8.27
C THR A 96 29.34 63.27 8.95
N LYS A 97 28.55 64.27 8.54
CA LYS A 97 28.63 65.64 9.06
C LYS A 97 27.86 65.86 10.37
N GLY A 98 26.84 65.04 10.66
CA GLY A 98 25.98 65.17 11.85
C GLY A 98 25.12 66.44 11.88
N SER A 99 25.05 67.18 10.77
CA SER A 99 24.32 68.44 10.62
C SER A 99 24.01 68.70 9.13
N SER A 100 23.04 69.57 8.83
CA SER A 100 22.59 69.85 7.47
C SER A 100 23.71 70.31 6.54
N LEU A 101 23.64 69.90 5.26
CA LEU A 101 24.53 70.37 4.21
C LEU A 101 24.10 71.77 3.74
N THR A 102 25.09 72.63 3.56
CA THR A 102 24.94 73.90 2.84
C THR A 102 24.79 73.65 1.34
N LEU A 103 24.28 74.65 0.61
CA LEU A 103 24.13 74.58 -0.85
C LEU A 103 25.44 74.21 -1.56
N ALA A 104 26.59 74.73 -1.11
CA ALA A 104 27.89 74.43 -1.71
C ALA A 104 28.31 72.97 -1.49
N GLU A 105 28.00 72.38 -0.33
CA GLU A 105 28.24 70.95 -0.06
C GLU A 105 27.32 70.07 -0.92
N VAL A 106 26.03 70.43 -1.05
CA VAL A 106 25.08 69.73 -1.94
C VAL A 106 25.54 69.81 -3.41
N GLN A 107 25.92 71.00 -3.90
CA GLN A 107 26.50 71.20 -5.24
C GLN A 107 27.71 70.28 -5.44
N THR A 108 28.63 70.23 -4.46
CA THR A 108 29.83 69.39 -4.52
C THR A 108 29.48 67.90 -4.61
N LYS A 109 28.44 67.42 -3.90
CA LYS A 109 28.00 66.02 -3.98
C LYS A 109 27.31 65.72 -5.31
N VAL A 110 26.50 66.64 -5.83
CA VAL A 110 25.84 66.50 -7.14
C VAL A 110 26.87 66.47 -8.28
N GLU A 111 27.87 67.35 -8.25
CA GLU A 111 28.96 67.33 -9.23
C GLU A 111 29.86 66.09 -9.11
N ALA A 112 30.19 65.65 -7.89
CA ALA A 112 30.95 64.42 -7.67
C ALA A 112 30.19 63.17 -8.16
N VAL A 113 28.88 63.08 -7.93
CA VAL A 113 28.03 62.00 -8.48
C VAL A 113 27.99 62.07 -10.01
N ASN A 114 27.84 63.26 -10.60
CA ASN A 114 27.87 63.41 -12.05
C ASN A 114 29.21 62.96 -12.66
N ALA A 115 30.34 63.33 -12.04
CA ALA A 115 31.66 62.89 -12.47
C ALA A 115 31.83 61.36 -12.33
N ALA A 116 31.36 60.78 -11.22
CA ALA A 116 31.40 59.34 -11.00
C ALA A 116 30.51 58.56 -11.99
N VAL A 117 29.29 59.03 -12.27
CA VAL A 117 28.41 58.44 -13.29
C VAL A 117 29.02 58.55 -14.68
N ALA A 118 29.57 59.72 -15.06
CA ALA A 118 30.24 59.88 -16.34
C ALA A 118 31.46 58.95 -16.49
N ALA A 119 32.27 58.79 -15.43
CA ALA A 119 33.38 57.83 -15.41
C ALA A 119 32.90 56.38 -15.52
N ALA A 120 31.81 56.01 -14.83
CA ALA A 120 31.21 54.68 -14.92
C ALA A 120 30.65 54.39 -16.32
N THR A 121 29.97 55.36 -16.96
CA THR A 121 29.50 55.25 -18.36
C THR A 121 30.65 55.06 -19.34
N VAL A 122 31.78 55.76 -19.15
CA VAL A 122 32.99 55.57 -19.97
C VAL A 122 33.63 54.19 -19.72
N ALA A 123 33.74 53.76 -18.46
CA ALA A 123 34.27 52.44 -18.12
C ALA A 123 33.41 51.30 -18.66
N ALA A 124 32.08 51.40 -18.55
CA ALA A 124 31.13 50.46 -19.10
C ALA A 124 31.20 50.39 -20.64
N LEU A 125 31.26 51.55 -21.32
CA LEU A 125 31.45 51.58 -22.77
C LEU A 125 32.83 51.03 -23.19
N ALA A 126 33.87 51.19 -22.36
CA ALA A 126 35.17 50.56 -22.61
C ALA A 126 35.12 49.03 -22.43
N ALA A 127 34.43 48.52 -21.39
CA ALA A 127 34.20 47.10 -21.19
C ALA A 127 33.46 46.46 -22.36
N ILE A 128 32.36 47.09 -22.83
CA ILE A 128 31.57 46.68 -24.01
C ILE A 128 32.43 46.63 -25.29
N ASN A 129 33.40 47.55 -25.42
CA ASN A 129 34.35 47.55 -26.54
C ASN A 129 35.50 46.53 -26.36
N GLY A 130 35.66 45.96 -25.16
CA GLY A 130 36.67 44.95 -24.85
C GLY A 130 36.15 43.51 -24.86
N GLY A 131 34.83 43.28 -24.86
CA GLY A 131 34.25 41.94 -24.69
C GLY A 131 34.34 41.43 -23.24
N SER A 132 34.44 42.35 -22.27
CA SER A 132 34.59 42.06 -20.83
C SER A 132 33.42 42.58 -19.99
N GLU A 133 32.35 43.04 -20.63
CA GLU A 133 31.15 43.61 -20.04
C GLU A 133 30.26 42.58 -19.33
N VAL A 134 29.73 42.96 -18.16
CA VAL A 134 28.54 42.32 -17.59
C VAL A 134 27.29 42.95 -18.21
N PHE A 135 26.14 42.26 -18.19
CA PHE A 135 24.95 42.79 -18.87
C PHE A 135 24.47 44.15 -18.33
N ALA A 136 24.73 44.46 -17.05
CA ALA A 136 24.43 45.77 -16.46
C ALA A 136 25.20 46.93 -17.13
N ASP A 137 26.39 46.66 -17.69
CA ASP A 137 27.23 47.70 -18.30
C ASP A 137 26.57 48.32 -19.53
N PHE A 138 25.73 47.57 -20.27
CA PHE A 138 24.93 48.15 -21.35
C PHE A 138 24.04 49.29 -20.83
N ALA A 139 23.35 49.09 -19.70
CA ALA A 139 22.54 50.15 -19.08
C ALA A 139 23.41 51.30 -18.55
N THR A 140 24.53 51.00 -17.86
CA THR A 140 25.49 51.99 -17.35
C THR A 140 26.13 52.84 -18.45
N ALA A 141 26.38 52.26 -19.62
CA ALA A 141 26.87 52.93 -20.81
C ALA A 141 25.79 53.79 -21.51
N GLY A 142 24.51 53.68 -21.13
CA GLY A 142 23.38 54.40 -21.74
C GLY A 142 22.69 53.65 -22.90
N VAL A 143 22.92 52.35 -23.06
CA VAL A 143 22.27 51.53 -24.09
C VAL A 143 20.85 51.16 -23.66
N THR A 144 19.86 51.81 -24.27
CA THR A 144 18.43 51.73 -23.93
C THR A 144 17.69 50.50 -24.44
N LYS A 145 18.29 49.70 -25.34
CA LYS A 145 17.62 48.55 -26.03
C LYS A 145 18.31 47.20 -25.84
N ALA A 146 19.20 47.07 -24.87
CA ALA A 146 19.84 45.78 -24.57
C ALA A 146 18.84 44.83 -23.86
N VAL A 147 18.92 43.53 -24.16
CA VAL A 147 18.07 42.47 -23.56
C VAL A 147 18.96 41.32 -23.07
N ALA A 148 18.83 40.91 -21.81
CA ALA A 148 19.79 40.03 -21.12
C ALA A 148 20.06 38.72 -21.87
N GLY A 149 19.01 38.00 -22.30
CA GLY A 149 19.12 36.74 -23.03
C GLY A 149 19.75 36.82 -24.43
N LYS A 150 20.12 38.02 -24.91
CA LYS A 150 20.77 38.24 -26.21
C LYS A 150 22.23 38.67 -26.11
N LYS A 151 22.83 38.70 -24.90
CA LYS A 151 24.20 39.20 -24.65
C LYS A 151 25.22 38.70 -25.68
N ALA A 152 25.41 37.38 -25.81
CA ALA A 152 26.37 36.76 -26.72
C ALA A 152 26.20 37.18 -28.20
N ALA A 153 24.98 37.50 -28.65
CA ALA A 153 24.72 37.99 -30.00
C ALA A 153 25.12 39.47 -30.15
N TYR A 154 24.95 40.29 -29.11
CA TYR A 154 25.50 41.65 -29.06
C TYR A 154 27.02 41.62 -29.04
N ASP A 155 27.63 40.79 -28.18
CA ASP A 155 29.08 40.64 -28.05
C ASP A 155 29.71 40.29 -29.42
N THR A 156 29.12 39.32 -30.13
CA THR A 156 29.54 38.90 -31.47
C THR A 156 29.39 40.03 -32.51
N ALA A 157 28.27 40.77 -32.49
CA ALA A 157 28.02 41.87 -33.41
C ALA A 157 28.96 43.06 -33.15
N ILE A 158 29.23 43.38 -31.88
CA ILE A 158 30.11 44.45 -31.43
C ILE A 158 31.57 44.11 -31.78
N ALA A 159 32.04 42.89 -31.49
CA ALA A 159 33.36 42.42 -31.90
C ALA A 159 33.54 42.44 -33.43
N THR A 160 32.50 42.10 -34.20
CA THR A 160 32.52 42.17 -35.67
C THR A 160 32.59 43.61 -36.18
N ALA A 161 31.80 44.52 -35.59
CA ALA A 161 31.81 45.94 -35.93
C ALA A 161 33.13 46.62 -35.55
N LEU A 162 33.70 46.30 -34.38
CA LEU A 162 35.04 46.70 -33.96
C LEU A 162 36.11 46.26 -34.97
N LYS A 163 36.10 44.98 -35.35
CA LYS A 163 37.05 44.42 -36.33
C LYS A 163 36.92 45.09 -37.71
N THR A 164 35.72 45.51 -38.08
CA THR A 164 35.45 46.24 -39.33
C THR A 164 35.90 47.72 -39.24
N LYS A 165 35.71 48.36 -38.09
CA LYS A 165 36.02 49.78 -37.86
C LYS A 165 37.49 50.05 -37.53
N GLY A 166 38.21 49.07 -36.98
CA GLY A 166 39.61 49.21 -36.53
C GLY A 166 39.81 50.15 -35.34
N SER A 167 38.73 50.58 -34.68
CA SER A 167 38.73 51.50 -33.53
C SER A 167 37.45 51.33 -32.71
N SER A 168 37.45 51.79 -31.45
CA SER A 168 36.33 51.63 -30.53
C SER A 168 35.01 52.18 -31.06
N LEU A 169 33.90 51.50 -30.76
CA LEU A 169 32.56 51.96 -31.06
C LEU A 169 32.12 53.04 -30.06
N THR A 170 31.52 54.10 -30.57
CA THR A 170 30.75 55.07 -29.77
C THR A 170 29.45 54.43 -29.28
N LEU A 171 28.82 55.04 -28.27
CA LEU A 171 27.51 54.61 -27.77
C LEU A 171 26.46 54.51 -28.90
N ALA A 172 26.46 55.41 -29.87
CA ALA A 172 25.52 55.40 -30.98
C ALA A 172 25.73 54.20 -31.92
N GLU A 173 26.99 53.79 -32.15
CA GLU A 173 27.32 52.61 -32.96
C GLU A 173 26.98 51.31 -32.21
N VAL A 174 27.31 51.20 -30.92
CA VAL A 174 26.88 50.09 -30.05
C VAL A 174 25.35 49.98 -30.04
N GLN A 175 24.65 51.11 -29.85
CA GLN A 175 23.19 51.16 -29.85
C GLN A 175 22.58 50.76 -31.19
N THR A 176 23.28 51.02 -32.30
CA THR A 176 22.90 50.59 -33.66
C THR A 176 23.07 49.08 -33.84
N GLN A 177 24.19 48.48 -33.43
CA GLN A 177 24.39 47.02 -33.52
C GLN A 177 23.35 46.26 -32.69
N ILE A 178 23.10 46.72 -31.46
CA ILE A 178 22.08 46.15 -30.56
C ILE A 178 20.66 46.37 -31.13
N GLY A 179 20.42 47.48 -31.82
CA GLY A 179 19.19 47.72 -32.57
C GLY A 179 19.00 46.72 -33.71
N ALA A 180 20.04 46.46 -34.50
CA ALA A 180 20.01 45.52 -35.62
C ALA A 180 19.78 44.07 -35.15
N ILE A 181 20.51 43.60 -34.12
CA ILE A 181 20.32 42.25 -33.55
C ILE A 181 18.91 42.07 -32.98
N ASN A 182 18.34 43.10 -32.35
CA ASN A 182 16.95 43.04 -31.89
C ASN A 182 15.94 43.04 -33.05
N ALA A 183 16.17 43.82 -34.12
CA ALA A 183 15.30 43.83 -35.29
C ALA A 183 15.32 42.50 -36.05
N VAL A 184 16.49 41.87 -36.21
CA VAL A 184 16.63 40.52 -36.79
C VAL A 184 15.88 39.50 -35.93
N ALA A 185 16.09 39.50 -34.61
CA ALA A 185 15.38 38.57 -33.72
C ALA A 185 13.86 38.76 -33.74
N ALA A 186 13.37 40.00 -33.81
CA ALA A 186 11.94 40.30 -33.93
C ALA A 186 11.37 39.84 -35.28
N ALA A 187 12.12 39.97 -36.38
CA ALA A 187 11.73 39.47 -37.69
C ALA A 187 11.71 37.93 -37.74
N THR A 188 12.69 37.25 -37.14
CA THR A 188 12.70 35.78 -37.01
C THR A 188 11.51 35.28 -36.19
N ALA A 189 11.22 35.94 -35.06
CA ALA A 189 10.05 35.63 -34.25
C ALA A 189 8.73 35.85 -35.00
N LEU A 190 8.59 36.96 -35.74
CA LEU A 190 7.42 37.23 -36.58
C LEU A 190 7.28 36.22 -37.75
N ALA A 191 8.40 35.75 -38.31
CA ALA A 191 8.41 34.70 -39.32
C ALA A 191 7.94 33.36 -38.73
N ALA A 192 8.44 32.98 -37.54
CA ALA A 192 8.00 31.77 -36.83
C ALA A 192 6.49 31.79 -36.56
N ILE A 193 5.97 32.92 -36.05
CA ILE A 193 4.52 33.16 -35.82
C ILE A 193 3.71 33.00 -37.10
N ASN A 194 4.26 33.39 -38.24
CA ASN A 194 3.62 33.23 -39.54
C ASN A 194 3.69 31.79 -40.08
N SER A 195 4.59 30.93 -39.60
CA SER A 195 4.69 29.52 -39.99
C SER A 195 4.01 28.54 -39.04
N GLY A 196 3.50 28.96 -37.88
CA GLY A 196 2.91 28.05 -36.88
C GLY A 196 3.99 27.21 -36.18
N SER A 197 5.21 27.74 -36.08
CA SER A 197 6.39 27.08 -35.51
C SER A 197 7.00 27.85 -34.33
N GLU A 198 6.28 28.86 -33.86
CA GLU A 198 6.64 29.75 -32.75
C GLU A 198 6.54 29.11 -31.37
N VAL A 199 7.51 29.45 -30.50
CA VAL A 199 7.33 29.33 -29.05
C VAL A 199 6.60 30.58 -28.53
N PHE A 200 5.92 30.48 -27.39
CA PHE A 200 5.13 31.61 -26.88
C PHE A 200 5.97 32.89 -26.63
N ALA A 201 7.26 32.76 -26.34
CA ALA A 201 8.19 33.88 -26.18
C ALA A 201 8.48 34.64 -27.50
N ASP A 202 8.13 34.09 -28.66
CA ASP A 202 8.28 34.78 -29.95
C ASP A 202 7.26 35.92 -30.08
N PHE A 203 6.05 35.79 -29.51
CA PHE A 203 5.06 36.87 -29.52
C PHE A 203 5.62 38.14 -28.88
N SER A 204 6.22 38.04 -27.68
CA SER A 204 6.86 39.20 -27.04
C SER A 204 8.14 39.64 -27.75
N THR A 205 8.92 38.71 -28.31
CA THR A 205 10.15 39.01 -29.06
C THR A 205 9.88 39.75 -30.38
N ALA A 206 8.76 39.45 -31.05
CA ALA A 206 8.27 40.16 -32.23
C ALA A 206 7.65 41.54 -31.90
N GLY A 207 7.23 41.77 -30.65
CA GLY A 207 6.60 43.01 -30.17
C GLY A 207 5.10 42.92 -29.90
N VAL A 208 4.50 41.73 -29.98
CA VAL A 208 3.07 41.47 -29.73
C VAL A 208 2.76 41.47 -28.22
N SER A 209 2.78 42.66 -27.63
CA SER A 209 2.65 42.93 -26.18
C SER A 209 1.33 42.50 -25.51
N LYS A 210 0.38 41.91 -26.24
CA LYS A 210 -0.94 41.48 -25.75
C LYS A 210 -1.20 39.98 -25.86
N ALA A 211 -0.20 39.17 -26.23
CA ALA A 211 -0.34 37.72 -26.24
C ALA A 211 -0.47 37.15 -24.81
N VAL A 212 -1.31 36.13 -24.65
CA VAL A 212 -1.62 35.43 -23.40
C VAL A 212 -1.47 33.92 -23.63
N THR A 213 -0.75 33.22 -22.77
CA THR A 213 -0.31 31.84 -23.02
C THR A 213 -1.46 30.84 -23.20
N SER A 214 -2.57 31.02 -22.47
CA SER A 214 -3.77 30.18 -22.58
C SER A 214 -4.41 30.23 -23.97
N ASN A 215 -4.26 31.34 -24.68
CA ASN A 215 -4.91 31.59 -25.97
C ASN A 215 -4.04 31.20 -27.18
N LYS A 216 -2.82 30.63 -26.98
CA LYS A 216 -1.87 30.36 -28.09
C LYS A 216 -2.52 29.60 -29.25
N VAL A 217 -3.15 28.45 -29.00
CA VAL A 217 -3.79 27.62 -30.05
C VAL A 217 -4.85 28.39 -30.85
N ALA A 218 -5.55 29.33 -30.22
CA ALA A 218 -6.52 30.19 -30.89
C ALA A 218 -5.86 31.33 -31.69
N TYR A 219 -4.70 31.85 -31.24
CA TYR A 219 -3.86 32.72 -32.08
C TYR A 219 -3.35 31.99 -33.30
N ASP A 220 -2.81 30.78 -33.14
CA ASP A 220 -2.25 29.97 -34.23
C ASP A 220 -3.31 29.75 -35.33
N ALA A 221 -4.52 29.35 -34.92
CA ALA A 221 -5.66 29.18 -35.82
C ALA A 221 -6.12 30.49 -36.48
N ALA A 222 -6.21 31.59 -35.74
CA ALA A 222 -6.62 32.90 -36.29
C ALA A 222 -5.58 33.49 -37.25
N ILE A 223 -4.29 33.36 -36.93
CA ILE A 223 -3.16 33.81 -37.73
C ILE A 223 -3.05 32.98 -39.02
N ALA A 224 -3.14 31.65 -38.94
CA ALA A 224 -3.19 30.78 -40.11
C ALA A 224 -4.39 31.11 -41.02
N THR A 225 -5.56 31.36 -40.43
CA THR A 225 -6.79 31.75 -41.16
C THR A 225 -6.63 33.11 -41.85
N ALA A 226 -6.12 34.12 -41.14
CA ALA A 226 -5.89 35.46 -41.70
C ALA A 226 -4.80 35.45 -42.79
N LYS A 227 -3.71 34.69 -42.60
CA LYS A 227 -2.66 34.46 -43.61
C LYS A 227 -3.22 33.77 -44.86
N MET A 228 -4.08 32.76 -44.70
CA MET A 228 -4.78 32.10 -45.80
C MET A 228 -5.65 33.09 -46.60
N PHE A 229 -6.43 33.95 -45.93
CA PHE A 229 -7.25 34.96 -46.61
C PHE A 229 -6.42 36.10 -47.25
N LYS A 230 -5.25 36.43 -46.69
CA LYS A 230 -4.34 37.46 -47.24
C LYS A 230 -3.51 36.95 -48.42
N CYS A 231 -3.29 35.63 -48.51
CA CYS A 231 -2.35 34.99 -49.44
C CYS A 231 -0.89 35.47 -49.30
N SER A 232 -0.51 36.04 -48.15
CA SER A 232 0.86 36.41 -47.80
C SER A 232 1.06 36.35 -46.29
N ASP A 233 2.31 36.44 -45.83
CA ASP A 233 2.60 36.64 -44.40
C ASP A 233 1.92 37.91 -43.84
N LEU A 234 1.59 37.84 -42.55
CA LEU A 234 1.03 38.92 -41.76
C LEU A 234 2.13 39.84 -41.22
N THR A 235 1.86 41.14 -41.20
CA THR A 235 2.68 42.15 -40.52
C THR A 235 2.50 42.03 -39.00
N LEU A 236 3.39 42.67 -38.24
CA LEU A 236 3.28 42.74 -36.78
C LEU A 236 1.94 43.31 -36.31
N GLU A 237 1.42 44.33 -37.01
CA GLU A 237 0.15 45.00 -36.70
C GLU A 237 -1.07 44.10 -37.00
N GLU A 238 -1.02 43.33 -38.08
CA GLU A 238 -2.05 42.33 -38.42
C GLU A 238 -2.05 41.16 -37.42
N VAL A 239 -0.87 40.64 -37.05
CA VAL A 239 -0.72 39.61 -35.99
C VAL A 239 -1.25 40.13 -34.66
N GLN A 240 -0.88 41.36 -34.28
CA GLN A 240 -1.35 41.98 -33.05
C GLN A 240 -2.87 42.23 -33.06
N THR A 241 -3.45 42.49 -34.23
CA THR A 241 -4.91 42.56 -34.44
C THR A 241 -5.58 41.20 -34.23
N GLN A 242 -5.03 40.10 -34.77
CA GLN A 242 -5.57 38.76 -34.52
C GLN A 242 -5.49 38.37 -33.04
N VAL A 243 -4.35 38.64 -32.39
CA VAL A 243 -4.17 38.37 -30.95
C VAL A 243 -5.16 39.17 -30.08
N VAL A 244 -5.40 40.45 -30.42
CA VAL A 244 -6.42 41.28 -29.74
C VAL A 244 -7.84 40.75 -29.99
N GLY A 245 -8.16 40.34 -31.22
CA GLY A 245 -9.45 39.76 -31.58
C GLY A 245 -9.75 38.47 -30.80
N VAL A 246 -8.82 37.51 -30.84
CA VAL A 246 -8.91 36.24 -30.09
C VAL A 246 -9.06 36.48 -28.60
N ASN A 247 -8.32 37.42 -28.00
CA ASN A 247 -8.49 37.77 -26.59
C ASN A 247 -9.90 38.30 -26.30
N GLY A 248 -10.43 39.21 -27.13
CA GLY A 248 -11.79 39.73 -26.95
C GLY A 248 -12.85 38.62 -27.04
N THR A 249 -12.68 37.67 -27.97
CA THR A 249 -13.56 36.51 -28.09
C THR A 249 -13.45 35.57 -26.89
N ALA A 250 -12.24 35.24 -26.43
CA ALA A 250 -11.99 34.38 -25.27
C ALA A 250 -12.57 35.00 -23.98
N THR A 251 -12.28 36.28 -23.71
CA THR A 251 -12.84 37.03 -22.59
C THR A 251 -14.37 37.04 -22.61
N THR A 252 -14.99 37.18 -23.78
CA THR A 252 -16.46 37.12 -23.92
C THR A 252 -17.00 35.72 -23.63
N ALA A 253 -16.40 34.68 -24.20
CA ALA A 253 -16.80 33.28 -24.00
C ALA A 253 -16.68 32.86 -22.53
N SER A 254 -15.56 33.16 -21.88
CA SER A 254 -15.34 32.91 -20.46
C SER A 254 -16.31 33.68 -19.56
N LEU A 255 -16.61 34.95 -19.86
CA LEU A 255 -17.62 35.72 -19.11
C LEU A 255 -19.05 35.18 -19.29
N SER A 256 -19.38 34.64 -20.48
CA SER A 256 -20.64 33.92 -20.70
C SER A 256 -20.70 32.60 -19.95
N ALA A 257 -19.59 31.84 -19.91
CA ALA A 257 -19.50 30.61 -19.12
C ALA A 257 -19.71 30.88 -17.62
N ILE A 258 -19.01 31.88 -17.07
CA ILE A 258 -19.14 32.33 -15.66
C ILE A 258 -20.58 32.74 -15.33
N ASN A 259 -21.27 33.41 -16.24
CA ASN A 259 -22.67 33.74 -16.04
C ASN A 259 -23.59 32.50 -16.09
N ALA A 260 -23.26 31.50 -16.91
CA ALA A 260 -24.03 30.27 -17.01
C ALA A 260 -23.89 29.35 -15.79
N GLY A 261 -22.75 29.35 -15.08
CA GLY A 261 -22.40 28.34 -14.08
C GLY A 261 -21.79 27.09 -14.73
N THR A 262 -21.06 27.26 -15.83
CA THR A 262 -20.43 26.19 -16.64
C THR A 262 -18.93 26.40 -16.85
N GLU A 263 -18.36 27.39 -16.19
CA GLU A 263 -16.96 27.81 -16.23
C GLU A 263 -15.97 26.81 -15.62
N VAL A 264 -14.82 26.67 -16.28
CA VAL A 264 -13.61 26.12 -15.64
C VAL A 264 -12.88 27.24 -14.90
N PHE A 265 -12.07 26.91 -13.89
CA PHE A 265 -11.44 27.95 -13.06
C PHE A 265 -10.55 28.94 -13.86
N ALA A 266 -9.98 28.51 -14.98
CA ALA A 266 -9.21 29.38 -15.89
C ALA A 266 -10.07 30.50 -16.53
N ASP A 267 -11.38 30.31 -16.67
CA ASP A 267 -12.28 31.30 -17.27
C ASP A 267 -12.32 32.60 -16.47
N PHE A 268 -12.20 32.55 -15.14
CA PHE A 268 -12.11 33.78 -14.33
C PHE A 268 -10.94 34.65 -14.80
N SER A 269 -9.75 34.07 -14.99
CA SER A 269 -8.57 34.79 -15.50
C SER A 269 -8.75 35.23 -16.96
N ASN A 270 -9.28 34.36 -17.83
CA ASN A 270 -9.51 34.67 -19.25
C ASN A 270 -10.56 35.79 -19.45
N ALA A 271 -11.57 35.86 -18.57
CA ALA A 271 -12.56 36.93 -18.52
C ALA A 271 -11.99 38.25 -17.94
N GLY A 272 -10.80 38.23 -17.34
CA GLY A 272 -10.17 39.38 -16.68
C GLY A 272 -10.57 39.58 -15.22
N VAL A 273 -11.17 38.57 -14.58
CA VAL A 273 -11.48 38.58 -13.14
C VAL A 273 -10.19 38.32 -12.36
N SER A 274 -9.77 39.32 -11.59
CA SER A 274 -8.62 39.23 -10.70
C SER A 274 -8.97 38.54 -9.38
N LYS A 275 -7.96 37.97 -8.70
CA LYS A 275 -8.06 37.38 -7.35
C LYS A 275 -9.06 36.23 -7.19
N ALA A 276 -9.51 35.58 -8.27
CA ALA A 276 -10.21 34.31 -8.13
C ALA A 276 -9.30 33.26 -7.46
N ILE A 277 -9.85 32.45 -6.56
CA ILE A 277 -9.20 31.43 -5.75
C ILE A 277 -9.93 30.10 -5.99
N ALA A 278 -9.22 29.05 -6.36
CA ALA A 278 -9.85 27.80 -6.81
C ALA A 278 -10.76 27.15 -5.75
N GLY A 279 -10.35 27.17 -4.47
CA GLY A 279 -11.16 26.64 -3.35
C GLY A 279 -12.48 27.39 -3.13
N ASN A 280 -12.57 28.66 -3.54
CA ASN A 280 -13.76 29.49 -3.36
C ASN A 280 -14.76 29.38 -4.52
N LYS A 281 -14.49 28.55 -5.56
CA LYS A 281 -15.30 28.48 -6.79
C LYS A 281 -16.80 28.28 -6.50
N ALA A 282 -17.18 27.27 -5.72
CA ALA A 282 -18.59 27.01 -5.40
C ALA A 282 -19.30 28.20 -4.71
N GLY A 283 -18.55 29.03 -3.98
CA GLY A 283 -19.03 30.30 -3.43
C GLY A 283 -19.26 31.35 -4.51
N TYR A 284 -18.34 31.49 -5.47
CA TYR A 284 -18.51 32.36 -6.64
C TYR A 284 -19.74 31.95 -7.45
N ASP A 285 -19.86 30.67 -7.78
CA ASP A 285 -20.99 30.11 -8.55
C ASP A 285 -22.32 30.48 -7.88
N THR A 286 -22.41 30.26 -6.56
CA THR A 286 -23.59 30.57 -5.73
C THR A 286 -23.90 32.07 -5.71
N ALA A 287 -22.89 32.92 -5.53
CA ALA A 287 -23.03 34.37 -5.48
C ALA A 287 -23.43 34.96 -6.85
N ILE A 288 -22.76 34.53 -7.93
CA ILE A 288 -23.00 34.97 -9.31
C ILE A 288 -24.39 34.53 -9.78
N ILE A 289 -24.80 33.28 -9.54
CA ILE A 289 -26.16 32.81 -9.83
C ILE A 289 -27.21 33.63 -9.06
N SER A 290 -26.93 33.98 -7.80
CA SER A 290 -27.87 34.77 -6.97
C SER A 290 -27.97 36.22 -7.41
N ALA A 291 -26.84 36.88 -7.67
CA ALA A 291 -26.78 38.23 -8.22
C ALA A 291 -27.44 38.31 -9.60
N ARG A 292 -27.20 37.34 -10.48
CA ARG A 292 -27.85 37.23 -11.80
C ARG A 292 -29.37 37.06 -11.69
N LYS A 293 -29.85 36.19 -10.79
CA LYS A 293 -31.28 36.04 -10.49
C LYS A 293 -31.92 37.34 -10.00
N SER A 294 -31.21 38.11 -9.17
CA SER A 294 -31.66 39.42 -8.68
C SER A 294 -31.72 40.46 -9.82
N LYS A 295 -30.65 40.55 -10.63
CA LYS A 295 -30.51 41.49 -11.76
C LYS A 295 -31.42 41.17 -12.96
N ARG A 296 -31.85 39.90 -13.11
CA ARG A 296 -32.63 39.37 -14.25
C ARG A 296 -31.95 39.53 -15.61
N SER A 297 -30.64 39.70 -15.63
CA SER A 297 -29.77 39.75 -16.81
C SER A 297 -28.35 39.34 -16.40
N ASP A 298 -27.53 38.94 -17.36
CA ASP A 298 -26.15 38.53 -17.09
C ASP A 298 -25.32 39.67 -16.46
N LEU A 299 -24.35 39.28 -15.64
CA LEU A 299 -23.41 40.17 -14.96
C LEU A 299 -22.29 40.60 -15.91
N THR A 300 -21.96 41.89 -15.88
CA THR A 300 -20.74 42.42 -16.48
C THR A 300 -19.50 41.97 -15.68
N LEU A 301 -18.32 42.08 -16.28
CA LEU A 301 -17.05 41.76 -15.63
C LEU A 301 -16.88 42.41 -14.25
N ALA A 302 -17.28 43.68 -14.10
CA ALA A 302 -17.17 44.40 -12.82
C ALA A 302 -18.14 43.86 -11.75
N GLU A 303 -19.33 43.43 -12.14
CA GLU A 303 -20.30 42.80 -11.23
C GLU A 303 -19.85 41.39 -10.82
N VAL A 304 -19.25 40.62 -11.74
CA VAL A 304 -18.61 39.32 -11.45
C VAL A 304 -17.44 39.50 -10.48
N GLN A 305 -16.52 40.44 -10.75
CA GLN A 305 -15.42 40.79 -9.85
C GLN A 305 -15.93 41.14 -8.45
N THR A 306 -17.02 41.92 -8.37
CA THR A 306 -17.66 42.28 -7.09
C THR A 306 -18.16 41.04 -6.31
N GLN A 307 -18.72 40.02 -6.99
CA GLN A 307 -19.11 38.78 -6.32
C GLN A 307 -17.89 37.96 -5.86
N VAL A 308 -16.84 37.89 -6.69
CA VAL A 308 -15.60 37.18 -6.36
C VAL A 308 -14.89 37.81 -5.16
N ASP A 309 -14.76 39.14 -5.14
CA ASP A 309 -14.18 39.87 -4.01
C ASP A 309 -15.02 39.70 -2.73
N ALA A 310 -16.36 39.76 -2.81
CA ALA A 310 -17.23 39.56 -1.66
C ALA A 310 -17.11 38.14 -1.06
N VAL A 311 -17.08 37.10 -1.90
CA VAL A 311 -16.88 35.71 -1.46
C VAL A 311 -15.49 35.52 -0.86
N ASN A 312 -14.45 36.14 -1.44
CA ASN A 312 -13.10 36.11 -0.88
C ASN A 312 -13.02 36.79 0.49
N THR A 313 -13.66 37.95 0.67
CA THR A 313 -13.72 38.62 1.98
C THR A 313 -14.46 37.77 3.01
N ALA A 314 -15.58 37.14 2.64
CA ALA A 314 -16.31 36.23 3.52
C ALA A 314 -15.48 35.00 3.94
N ALA A 315 -14.79 34.37 2.99
CA ALA A 315 -13.90 33.24 3.25
C ALA A 315 -12.71 33.63 4.16
N ALA A 316 -12.06 34.76 3.88
CA ALA A 316 -10.96 35.27 4.70
C ALA A 316 -11.41 35.65 6.12
N THR A 317 -12.62 36.19 6.30
CA THR A 317 -13.20 36.44 7.63
C THR A 317 -13.51 35.14 8.36
N ALA A 318 -14.15 34.16 7.72
CA ALA A 318 -14.43 32.87 8.34
C ALA A 318 -13.14 32.14 8.78
N ALA A 319 -12.11 32.16 7.94
CA ALA A 319 -10.78 31.64 8.26
C ALA A 319 -10.13 32.38 9.44
N LEU A 320 -10.18 33.72 9.47
CA LEU A 320 -9.66 34.52 10.59
C LEU A 320 -10.45 34.28 11.89
N THR A 321 -11.75 34.04 11.83
CA THR A 321 -12.56 33.62 12.98
C THR A 321 -12.15 32.23 13.47
N ALA A 322 -11.93 31.27 12.57
CA ALA A 322 -11.44 29.95 12.94
C ALA A 322 -10.08 30.03 13.65
N ILE A 323 -9.12 30.79 13.08
CA ILE A 323 -7.78 31.06 13.66
C ILE A 323 -7.88 31.66 15.07
N ASN A 324 -8.85 32.54 15.30
CA ASN A 324 -9.09 33.12 16.63
C ASN A 324 -9.75 32.16 17.62
N LEU A 325 -10.22 30.98 17.20
CA LEU A 325 -10.86 29.96 18.03
C LEU A 325 -9.97 28.73 18.27
N GLY A 326 -8.87 28.54 17.52
CA GLY A 326 -8.08 27.31 17.58
C GLY A 326 -8.79 26.12 16.91
N THR A 327 -9.66 26.39 15.93
CA THR A 327 -10.48 25.41 15.21
C THR A 327 -10.18 25.36 13.70
N GLU A 328 -9.21 26.13 13.26
CA GLU A 328 -8.71 26.25 11.88
C GLU A 328 -8.00 25.00 11.35
N VAL A 329 -8.17 24.76 10.05
CA VAL A 329 -7.27 23.90 9.29
C VAL A 329 -6.09 24.74 8.78
N PHE A 330 -4.93 24.13 8.54
CA PHE A 330 -3.73 24.89 8.18
C PHE A 330 -3.88 25.74 6.89
N ALA A 331 -4.78 25.37 5.98
CA ALA A 331 -5.10 26.17 4.80
C ALA A 331 -5.74 27.54 5.14
N ASP A 332 -6.40 27.67 6.29
CA ASP A 332 -7.09 28.88 6.72
C ASP A 332 -6.13 30.05 6.96
N PHE A 333 -4.88 29.80 7.35
CA PHE A 333 -3.86 30.85 7.40
C PHE A 333 -3.71 31.50 6.02
N SER A 334 -3.59 30.71 4.95
CA SER A 334 -3.51 31.23 3.58
C SER A 334 -4.82 31.89 3.13
N THR A 335 -5.98 31.33 3.48
CA THR A 335 -7.32 31.91 3.18
C THR A 335 -7.51 33.26 3.86
N ALA A 336 -7.09 33.40 5.12
CA ALA A 336 -7.05 34.65 5.87
C ALA A 336 -5.93 35.61 5.42
N SER A 337 -5.17 35.24 4.38
CA SER A 337 -4.01 35.97 3.84
C SER A 337 -2.87 36.20 4.87
N ILE A 338 -2.75 35.31 5.85
CA ILE A 338 -1.59 35.19 6.74
C ILE A 338 -0.48 34.47 5.98
N SER A 339 0.68 35.11 5.92
CA SER A 339 1.87 34.62 5.22
C SER A 339 2.86 33.96 6.19
N LYS A 340 3.74 33.11 5.63
CA LYS A 340 4.81 32.38 6.36
C LYS A 340 4.35 31.44 7.48
N ALA A 341 3.07 31.12 7.63
CA ALA A 341 2.68 30.02 8.50
C ALA A 341 3.33 28.70 8.02
N ILE A 342 3.83 27.89 8.95
CA ILE A 342 4.52 26.61 8.75
C ILE A 342 3.71 25.52 9.45
N GLY A 343 3.48 24.38 8.78
CA GLY A 343 2.57 23.34 9.28
C GLY A 343 3.01 22.67 10.58
N ALA A 344 4.32 22.61 10.84
CA ALA A 344 4.90 22.04 12.05
C ALA A 344 4.65 22.93 13.28
N ASP A 345 4.74 24.25 13.11
CA ASP A 345 4.67 25.23 14.20
C ASP A 345 3.24 25.60 14.61
N LYS A 346 2.22 24.97 13.98
CA LYS A 346 0.80 25.28 14.21
C LYS A 346 0.44 25.36 15.70
N ALA A 347 0.80 24.35 16.50
CA ALA A 347 0.47 24.33 17.93
C ALA A 347 1.09 25.50 18.73
N ALA A 348 2.25 26.01 18.29
CA ALA A 348 2.87 27.19 18.87
C ALA A 348 2.17 28.49 18.42
N TYR A 349 1.73 28.57 17.16
CA TYR A 349 0.85 29.65 16.69
C TYR A 349 -0.46 29.70 17.47
N ASP A 350 -1.16 28.56 17.59
CA ASP A 350 -2.44 28.44 18.30
C ASP A 350 -2.29 28.97 19.74
N THR A 351 -1.21 28.57 20.43
CA THR A 351 -0.87 28.99 21.79
C THR A 351 -0.58 30.50 21.87
N ALA A 352 0.19 31.04 20.93
CA ALA A 352 0.52 32.47 20.90
C ALA A 352 -0.71 33.34 20.57
N ILE A 353 -1.53 32.92 19.61
CA ILE A 353 -2.75 33.59 19.18
C ILE A 353 -3.79 33.60 20.31
N ALA A 354 -4.00 32.45 20.99
CA ALA A 354 -4.87 32.38 22.15
C ALA A 354 -4.38 33.29 23.29
N SER A 355 -3.08 33.30 23.58
CA SER A 355 -2.48 34.15 24.61
C SER A 355 -2.63 35.64 24.30
N ALA A 356 -2.31 36.06 23.07
CA ALA A 356 -2.45 37.44 22.63
C ALA A 356 -3.92 37.89 22.59
N LYS A 357 -4.84 37.02 22.15
CA LYS A 357 -6.30 37.26 22.22
C LYS A 357 -6.79 37.44 23.65
N MET A 358 -6.31 36.62 24.59
CA MET A 358 -6.61 36.78 26.03
C MET A 358 -6.08 38.11 26.57
N THR A 359 -4.86 38.52 26.22
CA THR A 359 -4.30 39.82 26.63
C THR A 359 -5.03 41.02 26.00
N LYS A 360 -5.52 40.89 24.76
CA LYS A 360 -6.29 41.92 24.06
C LYS A 360 -7.76 42.00 24.53
N GLY A 361 -8.31 40.92 25.08
CA GLY A 361 -9.71 40.81 25.48
C GLY A 361 -10.71 40.82 24.31
N SER A 362 -10.24 40.61 23.08
CA SER A 362 -11.03 40.61 21.84
C SER A 362 -10.27 39.87 20.73
N ASP A 363 -10.96 39.47 19.65
CA ASP A 363 -10.33 38.78 18.52
C ASP A 363 -9.18 39.59 17.89
N LEU A 364 -8.13 38.88 17.49
CA LEU A 364 -7.00 39.42 16.74
C LEU A 364 -7.40 39.67 15.29
N THR A 365 -7.03 40.84 14.79
CA THR A 365 -7.05 41.15 13.36
C THR A 365 -5.97 40.36 12.62
N GLN A 366 -6.11 40.27 11.30
CA GLN A 366 -5.11 39.67 10.40
C GLN A 366 -3.67 40.12 10.70
N ALA A 367 -3.44 41.42 10.95
CA ALA A 367 -2.12 41.96 11.22
C ALA A 367 -1.56 41.54 12.59
N GLU A 368 -2.40 41.43 13.62
CA GLU A 368 -2.02 40.96 14.95
C GLU A 368 -1.71 39.46 14.94
N VAL A 369 -2.49 38.66 14.18
CA VAL A 369 -2.22 37.23 13.92
C VAL A 369 -0.88 37.07 13.19
N GLN A 370 -0.68 37.78 12.07
CA GLN A 370 0.58 37.76 11.31
C GLN A 370 1.79 38.09 12.20
N THR A 371 1.63 39.04 13.13
CA THR A 371 2.66 39.38 14.12
C THR A 371 3.00 38.20 15.03
N GLN A 372 2.02 37.41 15.48
CA GLN A 372 2.30 36.20 16.28
C GLN A 372 3.02 35.12 15.45
N ILE A 373 2.63 34.93 14.18
CA ILE A 373 3.31 33.99 13.26
C ILE A 373 4.78 34.39 13.07
N ASP A 374 5.05 35.66 12.78
CA ASP A 374 6.41 36.16 12.58
C ASP A 374 7.28 36.06 13.84
N VAL A 375 6.70 36.25 15.04
CA VAL A 375 7.39 36.05 16.32
C VAL A 375 7.76 34.58 16.55
N ILE A 376 6.80 33.65 16.38
CA ILE A 376 7.06 32.21 16.55
C ILE A 376 8.07 31.69 15.52
N ASN A 377 7.96 32.11 14.26
CA ASN A 377 8.93 31.76 13.22
C ASN A 377 10.35 32.26 13.53
N THR A 378 10.47 33.46 14.10
CA THR A 378 11.77 34.00 14.52
C THR A 378 12.38 33.15 15.64
N ALA A 379 11.61 32.82 16.67
CA ALA A 379 12.06 31.98 17.78
C ALA A 379 12.39 30.54 17.34
N ALA A 380 11.65 29.97 16.39
CA ALA A 380 11.93 28.67 15.79
C ALA A 380 13.26 28.70 15.01
N ALA A 381 13.46 29.71 14.16
CA ALA A 381 14.70 29.89 13.40
C ALA A 381 15.93 30.10 14.30
N GLU A 382 15.81 30.87 15.39
CA GLU A 382 16.85 31.05 16.41
C GLU A 382 17.17 29.73 17.14
N THR A 383 16.15 28.95 17.48
CA THR A 383 16.31 27.63 18.13
C THR A 383 17.04 26.64 17.21
N SER A 384 16.62 26.54 15.95
CA SER A 384 17.27 25.69 14.95
C SER A 384 18.70 26.15 14.62
N LEU A 385 18.96 27.46 14.53
CA LEU A 385 20.31 28.00 14.36
C LEU A 385 21.22 27.71 15.57
N THR A 386 20.64 27.67 16.78
CA THR A 386 21.35 27.26 18.00
C THR A 386 21.69 25.76 17.97
N ALA A 387 20.75 24.91 17.55
CA ALA A 387 20.98 23.47 17.39
C ALA A 387 22.07 23.17 16.34
N ILE A 388 22.04 23.85 15.19
CA ILE A 388 23.06 23.74 14.13
C ILE A 388 24.45 24.14 14.67
N ASN A 389 24.52 25.22 15.45
CA ASN A 389 25.77 25.64 16.09
C ASN A 389 26.24 24.67 17.20
N ALA A 390 25.36 23.83 17.74
CA ALA A 390 25.69 22.79 18.72
C ALA A 390 26.02 21.43 18.07
N GLY A 391 25.73 21.23 16.78
CA GLY A 391 25.81 19.93 16.10
C GLY A 391 24.75 18.94 16.61
N SER A 392 23.65 19.43 17.18
CA SER A 392 22.58 18.63 17.81
C SER A 392 21.26 18.68 17.02
N GLU A 393 21.30 19.16 15.78
CA GLU A 393 20.14 19.47 14.96
C GLU A 393 19.65 18.27 14.14
N VAL A 394 18.38 18.31 13.75
CA VAL A 394 17.79 17.40 12.76
C VAL A 394 17.80 18.04 11.37
N SER A 395 17.69 17.25 10.31
CA SER A 395 17.76 17.76 8.92
C SER A 395 16.73 18.86 8.58
N ALA A 396 15.64 18.98 9.35
CA ALA A 396 14.65 20.04 9.21
C ALA A 396 15.16 21.40 9.73
N ASP A 397 16.02 21.43 10.76
CA ASP A 397 16.50 22.66 11.40
C ASP A 397 17.24 23.59 10.43
N PHE A 398 17.99 23.03 9.47
CA PHE A 398 18.58 23.83 8.40
C PHE A 398 17.52 24.63 7.65
N SER A 399 16.38 24.01 7.29
CA SER A 399 15.29 24.71 6.60
C SER A 399 14.56 25.69 7.50
N THR A 400 14.34 25.37 8.78
CA THR A 400 13.69 26.23 9.78
C THR A 400 14.53 27.47 10.08
N ALA A 401 15.85 27.32 10.21
CA ALA A 401 16.80 28.43 10.36
C ALA A 401 16.92 29.30 9.10
N GLY A 402 16.43 28.84 7.94
CA GLY A 402 16.52 29.54 6.65
C GLY A 402 17.77 29.22 5.83
N VAL A 403 18.50 28.14 6.15
CA VAL A 403 19.64 27.65 5.38
C VAL A 403 19.15 26.93 4.13
N ALA A 404 19.38 27.53 2.97
CA ALA A 404 19.04 26.97 1.67
C ALA A 404 20.01 25.85 1.25
N LYS A 405 19.49 24.89 0.48
CA LYS A 405 20.24 23.77 -0.14
C LYS A 405 20.93 22.79 0.82
N ALA A 406 20.54 22.73 2.10
CA ALA A 406 21.05 21.69 2.99
C ALA A 406 20.56 20.29 2.54
N ILE A 407 21.47 19.51 1.95
CA ILE A 407 21.25 18.11 1.55
C ILE A 407 21.47 17.21 2.77
N GLY A 408 20.44 16.48 3.22
CA GLY A 408 20.50 15.66 4.45
C GLY A 408 21.58 14.56 4.46
N ALA A 409 21.97 14.04 3.30
CA ALA A 409 23.07 13.07 3.18
C ALA A 409 24.44 13.67 3.59
N ASN A 410 24.62 14.98 3.46
CA ASN A 410 25.86 15.69 3.78
C ASN A 410 25.94 16.15 5.24
N LYS A 411 24.96 15.82 6.11
CA LYS A 411 24.82 16.39 7.47
C LYS A 411 26.14 16.32 8.26
N ALA A 412 26.71 15.13 8.44
CA ALA A 412 27.96 14.95 9.20
C ALA A 412 29.14 15.80 8.67
N THR A 413 29.13 16.13 7.37
CA THR A 413 30.12 17.00 6.73
C THR A 413 29.83 18.49 6.99
N TYR A 414 28.55 18.90 7.06
CA TYR A 414 28.17 20.21 7.57
C TYR A 414 28.55 20.35 9.04
N ASP A 415 28.24 19.37 9.89
CA ASP A 415 28.55 19.35 11.32
C ASP A 415 30.05 19.63 11.55
N ALA A 416 30.91 18.92 10.81
CA ALA A 416 32.36 19.09 10.85
C ALA A 416 32.81 20.48 10.37
N ALA A 417 32.27 20.98 9.25
CA ALA A 417 32.63 22.29 8.70
C ALA A 417 32.15 23.45 9.60
N ILE A 418 30.94 23.37 10.13
CA ILE A 418 30.32 24.33 11.04
C ILE A 418 31.07 24.35 12.38
N ALA A 419 31.39 23.18 12.95
CA ALA A 419 32.22 23.09 14.15
C ALA A 419 33.63 23.67 13.92
N ALA A 420 34.27 23.37 12.79
CA ALA A 420 35.60 23.93 12.45
C ALA A 420 35.55 25.46 12.28
N ALA A 421 34.55 26.00 11.61
CA ALA A 421 34.35 27.44 11.43
C ALA A 421 34.02 28.15 12.75
N LYS A 422 33.11 27.59 13.57
CA LYS A 422 32.79 28.06 14.93
C LYS A 422 34.02 28.08 15.85
N ASN A 423 34.81 27.00 15.83
CA ASN A 423 36.07 26.91 16.59
C ASN A 423 37.10 27.95 16.11
N SER A 424 37.13 28.26 14.81
CA SER A 424 38.03 29.29 14.24
C SER A 424 37.56 30.71 14.52
N LYS A 425 36.25 30.93 14.67
CA LYS A 425 35.61 32.21 15.01
C LYS A 425 35.60 32.50 16.52
N HIS A 426 35.76 31.46 17.35
CA HIS A 426 35.60 31.49 18.81
C HIS A 426 34.23 32.01 19.30
N SER A 427 33.20 31.93 18.45
CA SER A 427 31.80 32.27 18.75
C SER A 427 30.86 31.57 17.76
N ASP A 428 29.57 31.52 18.07
CA ASP A 428 28.55 30.92 17.20
C ASP A 428 28.50 31.60 15.81
N LEU A 429 28.21 30.80 14.80
CA LEU A 429 28.01 31.24 13.42
C LEU A 429 26.61 31.86 13.27
N THR A 430 26.55 33.02 12.62
CA THR A 430 25.30 33.57 12.10
C THR A 430 24.79 32.73 10.94
N LEU A 431 23.50 32.90 10.60
CA LEU A 431 22.85 32.21 9.48
C LEU A 431 23.65 32.30 8.17
N ALA A 432 24.23 33.47 7.86
CA ALA A 432 25.02 33.67 6.64
C ALA A 432 26.36 32.91 6.66
N GLU A 433 26.99 32.77 7.83
CA GLU A 433 28.22 31.98 7.99
C GLU A 433 27.93 30.47 7.91
N VAL A 434 26.81 30.02 8.48
CA VAL A 434 26.31 28.64 8.33
C VAL A 434 26.00 28.32 6.86
N GLN A 435 25.25 29.20 6.18
CA GLN A 435 24.97 29.08 4.73
C GLN A 435 26.27 28.95 3.92
N THR A 436 27.29 29.74 4.27
CA THR A 436 28.60 29.69 3.61
C THR A 436 29.28 28.33 3.79
N GLN A 437 29.19 27.68 4.97
CA GLN A 437 29.72 26.33 5.16
C GLN A 437 28.92 25.28 4.38
N VAL A 438 27.59 25.39 4.35
CA VAL A 438 26.72 24.45 3.61
C VAL A 438 26.94 24.55 2.10
N ASP A 439 27.02 25.75 1.53
CA ASP A 439 27.35 25.93 0.10
C ASP A 439 28.78 25.45 -0.23
N ALA A 440 29.75 25.63 0.67
CA ALA A 440 31.12 25.12 0.48
C ALA A 440 31.17 23.58 0.49
N VAL A 441 30.54 22.93 1.47
CA VAL A 441 30.45 21.46 1.55
C VAL A 441 29.72 20.87 0.34
N ASN A 442 28.62 21.49 -0.09
CA ASN A 442 27.90 21.07 -1.30
C ASN A 442 28.76 21.21 -2.57
N THR A 443 29.57 22.28 -2.68
CA THR A 443 30.48 22.49 -3.81
C THR A 443 31.59 21.44 -3.84
N ALA A 444 32.12 21.04 -2.68
CA ALA A 444 33.07 19.93 -2.57
C ALA A 444 32.43 18.59 -2.95
N ALA A 445 31.29 18.23 -2.33
CA ALA A 445 30.60 16.97 -2.61
C ALA A 445 30.21 16.80 -4.09
N ALA A 446 29.72 17.86 -4.75
CA ALA A 446 29.43 17.84 -6.18
C ALA A 446 30.68 17.64 -7.06
N THR A 447 31.83 18.15 -6.61
CA THR A 447 33.12 17.97 -7.29
C THR A 447 33.64 16.54 -7.12
N ASP A 448 33.53 15.97 -5.92
CA ASP A 448 33.96 14.61 -5.60
C ASP A 448 33.10 13.58 -6.33
N SER A 449 31.77 13.67 -6.29
CA SER A 449 30.88 12.80 -7.06
C SER A 449 31.13 12.92 -8.58
N LEU A 450 31.44 14.11 -9.11
CA LEU A 450 31.83 14.26 -10.52
C LEU A 450 33.16 13.56 -10.83
N ALA A 451 34.11 13.52 -9.89
CA ALA A 451 35.36 12.76 -10.03
C ALA A 451 35.10 11.24 -9.98
N ILE A 452 34.21 10.76 -9.11
CA ILE A 452 33.81 9.35 -9.00
C ILE A 452 33.10 8.88 -10.28
N ILE A 453 32.19 9.68 -10.85
CA ILE A 453 31.55 9.41 -12.16
C ILE A 453 32.58 9.31 -13.28
N ASN A 454 33.58 10.19 -13.29
CA ASN A 454 34.69 10.12 -14.26
C ASN A 454 35.61 8.90 -14.05
N ALA A 455 35.63 8.30 -12.86
CA ALA A 455 36.37 7.08 -12.57
C ALA A 455 35.58 5.80 -12.92
N GLY A 456 34.27 5.88 -13.16
CA GLY A 456 33.41 4.75 -13.46
C GLY A 456 33.11 3.86 -12.24
N THR A 457 33.22 4.40 -11.02
CA THR A 457 32.99 3.70 -9.74
C THR A 457 31.82 4.28 -8.95
N GLU A 458 30.86 4.91 -9.64
CA GLU A 458 29.79 5.71 -9.06
C GLU A 458 28.54 4.92 -8.66
N ALA A 459 27.85 5.40 -7.63
CA ALA A 459 26.49 5.02 -7.33
C ALA A 459 25.50 5.89 -8.14
N SER A 460 24.26 5.43 -8.30
CA SER A 460 23.20 6.22 -8.95
C SER A 460 22.91 7.55 -8.27
N THR A 461 23.26 7.69 -6.98
CA THR A 461 23.15 8.94 -6.21
C THR A 461 24.20 9.98 -6.57
N ASP A 462 25.41 9.58 -7.01
CA ASP A 462 26.50 10.50 -7.34
C ASP A 462 26.13 11.44 -8.49
N PHE A 463 25.38 10.95 -9.48
CA PHE A 463 24.84 11.79 -10.55
C PHE A 463 24.03 12.96 -9.98
N SER A 464 23.14 12.70 -9.00
CA SER A 464 22.33 13.74 -8.36
C SER A 464 23.20 14.71 -7.53
N ILE A 465 24.20 14.21 -6.79
CA ILE A 465 25.11 15.01 -5.97
C ILE A 465 25.99 15.92 -6.85
N ALA A 466 26.48 15.41 -7.98
CA ALA A 466 27.21 16.18 -8.99
C ALA A 466 26.35 17.22 -9.72
N GLY A 467 25.01 17.16 -9.60
CA GLY A 467 24.07 18.05 -10.29
C GLY A 467 23.63 17.57 -11.68
N VAL A 468 23.87 16.30 -12.02
CA VAL A 468 23.36 15.67 -13.24
C VAL A 468 21.89 15.30 -13.07
N THR A 469 21.03 15.93 -13.88
CA THR A 469 19.59 15.69 -13.92
C THR A 469 19.23 14.48 -14.78
N ASN A 470 18.05 13.89 -14.53
CA ASN A 470 17.48 12.78 -15.30
C ASN A 470 18.29 11.47 -15.30
N ALA A 471 19.25 11.28 -14.38
CA ALA A 471 19.97 10.02 -14.23
C ALA A 471 19.04 8.91 -13.66
N VAL A 472 18.59 8.02 -14.53
CA VAL A 472 17.78 6.84 -14.21
C VAL A 472 18.70 5.72 -13.72
N ALA A 473 18.52 5.25 -12.49
CA ALA A 473 19.41 4.26 -11.87
C ALA A 473 19.54 2.94 -12.67
N GLY A 474 18.49 2.51 -13.39
CA GLY A 474 18.54 1.32 -14.24
C GLY A 474 19.46 1.45 -15.48
N ASN A 475 19.79 2.67 -15.89
CA ASN A 475 20.67 2.95 -17.03
C ASN A 475 22.15 3.09 -16.65
N LEU A 476 22.51 2.88 -15.37
CA LEU A 476 23.85 3.11 -14.81
C LEU A 476 24.98 2.52 -15.69
N ALA A 477 24.95 1.21 -15.96
CA ALA A 477 25.96 0.56 -16.80
C ALA A 477 26.10 1.16 -18.22
N GLY A 478 25.00 1.73 -18.76
CA GLY A 478 25.02 2.49 -20.00
C GLY A 478 25.74 3.83 -19.85
N TYR A 479 25.52 4.56 -18.74
CA TYR A 479 26.24 5.79 -18.42
C TYR A 479 27.75 5.52 -18.29
N ASN A 480 28.16 4.56 -17.45
CA ASN A 480 29.56 4.18 -17.26
C ASN A 480 30.24 3.88 -18.61
N THR A 481 29.56 3.12 -19.49
CA THR A 481 30.06 2.79 -20.84
C THR A 481 30.20 4.02 -21.75
N ALA A 482 29.18 4.88 -21.79
CA ALA A 482 29.20 6.10 -22.62
C ALA A 482 30.21 7.14 -22.12
N ILE A 483 30.31 7.33 -20.80
CA ILE A 483 31.24 8.24 -20.14
C ILE A 483 32.67 7.78 -20.36
N ALA A 484 33.00 6.50 -20.13
CA ALA A 484 34.32 5.96 -20.42
C ALA A 484 34.71 6.13 -21.90
N SER A 485 33.78 5.84 -22.82
CA SER A 485 33.99 6.04 -24.27
C SER A 485 34.24 7.50 -24.64
N ALA A 486 33.52 8.43 -24.02
CA ALA A 486 33.71 9.87 -24.22
C ALA A 486 35.03 10.37 -23.61
N ILE A 487 35.45 9.89 -22.44
CA ILE A 487 36.76 10.18 -21.83
C ILE A 487 37.88 9.68 -22.75
N MET A 488 37.80 8.45 -23.27
CA MET A 488 38.76 7.92 -24.24
C MET A 488 38.84 8.75 -25.53
N THR A 489 37.70 9.28 -26.00
CA THR A 489 37.62 10.12 -27.20
C THR A 489 38.18 11.54 -26.94
N LYS A 490 37.98 12.09 -25.74
CA LYS A 490 38.40 13.43 -25.33
C LYS A 490 39.86 13.48 -24.84
N GLY A 491 40.40 12.35 -24.37
CA GLY A 491 41.73 12.27 -23.75
C GLY A 491 41.82 12.94 -22.37
N SER A 492 40.68 13.25 -21.74
CA SER A 492 40.60 13.91 -20.42
C SER A 492 39.20 13.73 -19.81
N ASN A 493 39.09 13.98 -18.50
CA ASN A 493 37.82 13.88 -17.76
C ASN A 493 36.73 14.80 -18.35
N LEU A 494 35.48 14.36 -18.25
CA LEU A 494 34.30 15.12 -18.62
C LEU A 494 33.94 16.15 -17.53
N THR A 495 33.57 17.35 -17.98
CA THR A 495 32.86 18.33 -17.16
C THR A 495 31.42 17.90 -16.92
N LEU A 496 30.75 18.51 -15.94
CA LEU A 496 29.36 18.24 -15.61
C LEU A 496 28.41 18.29 -16.83
N ALA A 497 28.60 19.26 -17.73
CA ALA A 497 27.78 19.40 -18.94
C ALA A 497 28.01 18.27 -19.97
N GLU A 498 29.25 17.76 -20.06
CA GLU A 498 29.58 16.62 -20.92
C GLU A 498 29.03 15.31 -20.34
N VAL A 499 29.12 15.10 -19.02
CA VAL A 499 28.46 13.96 -18.32
C VAL A 499 26.94 14.01 -18.53
N GLN A 500 26.30 15.16 -18.30
CA GLN A 500 24.88 15.36 -18.54
C GLN A 500 24.48 15.05 -19.99
N THR A 501 25.36 15.35 -20.96
CA THR A 501 25.16 15.02 -22.38
C THR A 501 25.19 13.51 -22.61
N GLN A 502 26.13 12.76 -22.00
CA GLN A 502 26.15 11.30 -22.10
C GLN A 502 24.92 10.64 -21.43
N VAL A 503 24.52 11.11 -20.25
CA VAL A 503 23.31 10.64 -19.56
C VAL A 503 22.05 10.86 -20.41
N ASN A 504 21.92 12.04 -21.01
CA ASN A 504 20.80 12.34 -21.91
C ASN A 504 20.82 11.46 -23.17
N ALA A 505 22.00 11.20 -23.75
CA ALA A 505 22.15 10.34 -24.93
C ALA A 505 21.78 8.87 -24.63
N VAL A 506 22.26 8.32 -23.51
CA VAL A 506 21.93 6.96 -23.05
C VAL A 506 20.44 6.83 -22.78
N ASN A 507 19.84 7.75 -22.03
CA ASN A 507 18.39 7.76 -21.79
C ASN A 507 17.59 7.76 -23.10
N THR A 508 17.97 8.64 -24.05
CA THR A 508 17.31 8.73 -25.36
C THR A 508 17.43 7.41 -26.13
N ALA A 509 18.59 6.75 -26.08
CA ALA A 509 18.82 5.46 -26.71
C ALA A 509 17.97 4.34 -26.07
N THR A 510 17.94 4.22 -24.73
CA THR A 510 17.14 3.21 -24.04
C THR A 510 15.65 3.39 -24.31
N SER A 511 15.12 4.62 -24.21
CA SER A 511 13.70 4.89 -24.52
C SER A 511 13.36 4.63 -25.99
N SER A 512 14.29 4.88 -26.92
CA SER A 512 14.11 4.56 -28.34
C SER A 512 14.10 3.06 -28.61
N ALA A 513 14.96 2.29 -27.92
CA ALA A 513 15.00 0.83 -28.03
C ALA A 513 13.72 0.19 -27.46
N ALA A 514 13.24 0.68 -26.30
CA ALA A 514 11.97 0.25 -25.72
C ALA A 514 10.78 0.57 -26.65
N LEU A 515 10.72 1.77 -27.22
CA LEU A 515 9.69 2.13 -28.21
C LEU A 515 9.78 1.29 -29.49
N ALA A 516 10.97 0.86 -29.90
CA ALA A 516 11.16 -0.05 -31.03
C ALA A 516 10.67 -1.47 -30.72
N ALA A 517 10.91 -1.99 -29.52
CA ALA A 517 10.40 -3.29 -29.07
C ALA A 517 8.86 -3.31 -29.05
N ILE A 518 8.24 -2.25 -28.51
CA ILE A 518 6.77 -2.08 -28.50
C ILE A 518 6.18 -2.02 -29.92
N ASN A 519 6.90 -1.40 -30.86
CA ASN A 519 6.50 -1.39 -32.26
C ASN A 519 6.69 -2.74 -32.99
N ALA A 520 7.40 -3.69 -32.37
CA ALA A 520 7.69 -5.01 -32.92
C ALA A 520 6.86 -6.14 -32.29
N GLY A 521 6.17 -5.90 -31.16
CA GLY A 521 5.52 -6.95 -30.38
C GLY A 521 6.53 -7.87 -29.68
N THR A 522 7.66 -7.31 -29.24
CA THR A 522 8.76 -8.04 -28.58
C THR A 522 9.17 -7.43 -27.24
N GLU A 523 8.33 -6.56 -26.68
CA GLU A 523 8.56 -5.85 -25.43
C GLU A 523 8.40 -6.74 -24.19
N VAL A 524 8.99 -6.28 -23.08
CA VAL A 524 8.52 -6.62 -21.73
C VAL A 524 7.65 -5.46 -21.21
N PHE A 525 6.74 -5.73 -20.26
CA PHE A 525 5.83 -4.69 -19.75
C PHE A 525 6.53 -3.44 -19.18
N ALA A 526 7.78 -3.57 -18.71
CA ALA A 526 8.59 -2.43 -18.25
C ALA A 526 8.97 -1.46 -19.39
N ASP A 527 9.03 -1.93 -20.64
CA ASP A 527 9.43 -1.10 -21.79
C ASP A 527 8.43 0.01 -22.07
N PHE A 528 7.14 -0.17 -21.77
CA PHE A 528 6.16 0.91 -21.84
C PHE A 528 6.57 2.11 -20.97
N ALA A 529 6.98 1.85 -19.72
CA ALA A 529 7.49 2.90 -18.84
C ALA A 529 8.83 3.47 -19.34
N THR A 530 9.75 2.62 -19.79
CA THR A 530 11.06 3.02 -20.35
C THR A 530 10.94 3.89 -21.60
N ALA A 531 9.97 3.62 -22.47
CA ALA A 531 9.64 4.42 -23.65
C ALA A 531 8.93 5.74 -23.30
N GLY A 532 8.42 5.90 -22.07
CA GLY A 532 7.67 7.07 -21.62
C GLY A 532 6.15 6.98 -21.77
N VAL A 533 5.61 5.79 -22.06
CA VAL A 533 4.17 5.53 -22.11
C VAL A 533 3.61 5.54 -20.68
N LYS A 534 2.54 6.33 -20.49
CA LYS A 534 1.85 6.51 -19.21
C LYS A 534 0.68 5.54 -19.10
N THR A 535 0.37 5.16 -17.86
CA THR A 535 -0.77 4.29 -17.52
C THR A 535 -0.91 2.98 -18.34
N PRO A 536 0.17 2.26 -18.70
CA PRO A 536 0.01 0.87 -19.12
C PRO A 536 -0.47 0.02 -17.92
N VAL A 537 -1.25 -1.03 -18.20
CA VAL A 537 -1.86 -1.94 -17.23
C VAL A 537 -1.47 -3.36 -17.62
N THR A 538 -0.84 -4.11 -16.72
CA THR A 538 -0.18 -5.39 -17.07
C THR A 538 -1.15 -6.45 -17.59
N GLY A 539 -2.40 -6.44 -17.13
CA GLY A 539 -3.46 -7.33 -17.65
C GLY A 539 -3.93 -7.01 -19.08
N ASN A 540 -3.64 -5.82 -19.60
CA ASN A 540 -4.04 -5.39 -20.94
C ASN A 540 -2.96 -5.60 -22.01
N LEU A 541 -1.79 -6.16 -21.67
CA LEU A 541 -0.62 -6.29 -22.57
C LEU A 541 -0.98 -6.85 -23.95
N ALA A 542 -1.54 -8.06 -24.03
CA ALA A 542 -1.96 -8.67 -25.30
C ALA A 542 -2.98 -7.83 -26.11
N GLY A 543 -3.74 -6.95 -25.45
CA GLY A 543 -4.60 -5.96 -26.09
C GLY A 543 -3.82 -4.80 -26.70
N TYR A 544 -2.78 -4.31 -26.01
CA TYR A 544 -1.82 -3.35 -26.56
C TYR A 544 -1.09 -3.92 -27.77
N ASP A 545 -0.50 -5.12 -27.65
CA ASP A 545 0.22 -5.80 -28.73
C ASP A 545 -0.65 -5.87 -30.00
N THR A 546 -1.92 -6.30 -29.82
CA THR A 546 -2.90 -6.42 -30.91
C THR A 546 -3.26 -5.06 -31.53
N ALA A 547 -3.51 -4.03 -30.71
CA ALA A 547 -3.89 -2.70 -31.18
C ALA A 547 -2.71 -1.97 -31.86
N ILE A 548 -1.52 -2.09 -31.30
CA ILE A 548 -0.28 -1.49 -31.81
C ILE A 548 0.12 -2.16 -33.12
N ALA A 549 0.16 -3.49 -33.20
CA ALA A 549 0.42 -4.20 -34.46
C ALA A 549 -0.60 -3.84 -35.55
N SER A 550 -1.88 -3.74 -35.20
CA SER A 550 -2.94 -3.31 -36.14
C SER A 550 -2.74 -1.88 -36.64
N ALA A 551 -2.33 -0.96 -35.75
CA ALA A 551 -2.04 0.43 -36.10
C ALA A 551 -0.74 0.57 -36.92
N VAL A 552 0.32 -0.19 -36.62
CA VAL A 552 1.55 -0.27 -37.43
C VAL A 552 1.24 -0.76 -38.84
N MET A 553 0.47 -1.86 -38.97
CA MET A 553 0.04 -2.37 -40.28
C MET A 553 -0.80 -1.35 -41.06
N THR A 554 -1.70 -0.63 -40.37
CA THR A 554 -2.57 0.40 -41.00
C THR A 554 -1.77 1.64 -41.44
N LYS A 555 -0.73 2.01 -40.68
CA LYS A 555 0.14 3.16 -40.98
C LYS A 555 1.20 2.86 -42.03
N GLY A 556 1.64 1.60 -42.12
CA GLY A 556 2.78 1.19 -42.96
C GLY A 556 4.15 1.58 -42.39
N SER A 557 4.21 2.04 -41.14
CA SER A 557 5.44 2.39 -40.42
C SER A 557 5.26 2.22 -38.92
N SER A 558 6.36 2.25 -38.16
CA SER A 558 6.32 2.36 -36.71
C SER A 558 5.50 3.59 -36.24
N LEU A 559 4.86 3.42 -35.09
CA LEU A 559 4.19 4.43 -34.30
C LEU A 559 5.21 5.24 -33.49
N THR A 560 4.97 6.55 -33.41
CA THR A 560 5.61 7.43 -32.42
C THR A 560 5.06 7.15 -31.01
N LEU A 561 5.75 7.64 -29.98
CA LEU A 561 5.32 7.51 -28.59
C LEU A 561 3.88 7.97 -28.35
N ALA A 562 3.46 9.08 -28.97
CA ALA A 562 2.09 9.61 -28.84
C ALA A 562 1.04 8.72 -29.53
N GLU A 563 1.39 8.04 -30.61
CA GLU A 563 0.52 7.08 -31.29
C GLU A 563 0.42 5.76 -30.51
N VAL A 564 1.51 5.29 -29.90
CA VAL A 564 1.52 4.14 -28.97
C VAL A 564 0.66 4.44 -27.74
N GLN A 565 0.85 5.60 -27.10
CA GLN A 565 0.03 6.06 -25.98
C GLN A 565 -1.46 6.03 -26.33
N LYS A 566 -1.82 6.51 -27.52
CA LYS A 566 -3.21 6.51 -27.99
C LYS A 566 -3.80 5.09 -28.13
N GLN A 567 -3.02 4.08 -28.51
CA GLN A 567 -3.49 2.69 -28.51
C GLN A 567 -3.66 2.14 -27.08
N VAL A 568 -2.70 2.42 -26.19
CA VAL A 568 -2.77 2.02 -24.78
C VAL A 568 -3.99 2.64 -24.09
N ASP A 569 -4.24 3.93 -24.30
CA ASP A 569 -5.41 4.65 -23.78
C ASP A 569 -6.73 4.09 -24.33
N ALA A 570 -6.76 3.74 -25.63
CA ALA A 570 -7.94 3.16 -26.28
C ALA A 570 -8.25 1.75 -25.75
N VAL A 571 -7.23 0.89 -25.60
CA VAL A 571 -7.38 -0.46 -25.02
C VAL A 571 -7.81 -0.37 -23.56
N ASN A 572 -7.19 0.50 -22.75
CA ASN A 572 -7.62 0.74 -21.37
C ASN A 572 -9.08 1.17 -21.29
N SER A 573 -9.49 2.13 -22.13
CA SER A 573 -10.87 2.61 -22.20
C SER A 573 -11.85 1.50 -22.61
N ALA A 574 -11.45 0.61 -23.52
CA ALA A 574 -12.24 -0.53 -23.95
C ALA A 574 -12.40 -1.57 -22.83
N THR A 575 -11.32 -1.90 -22.09
CA THR A 575 -11.40 -2.83 -20.94
C THR A 575 -12.29 -2.27 -19.83
N ILE A 576 -12.15 -0.98 -19.48
CA ILE A 576 -13.02 -0.29 -18.50
C ILE A 576 -14.49 -0.36 -18.94
N ALA A 577 -14.77 -0.08 -20.22
CA ALA A 577 -16.12 -0.13 -20.77
C ALA A 577 -16.70 -1.56 -20.81
N ALA A 578 -15.88 -2.58 -21.07
CA ALA A 578 -16.30 -3.98 -21.06
C ALA A 578 -16.68 -4.45 -19.65
N SER A 579 -15.86 -4.15 -18.65
CA SER A 579 -16.17 -4.46 -17.24
C SER A 579 -17.42 -3.70 -16.75
N LEU A 580 -17.58 -2.42 -17.11
CA LEU A 580 -18.80 -1.65 -16.79
C LEU A 580 -20.04 -2.20 -17.52
N ALA A 581 -19.89 -2.76 -18.72
CA ALA A 581 -20.97 -3.43 -19.44
C ALA A 581 -21.35 -4.77 -18.80
N ALA A 582 -20.37 -5.55 -18.31
CA ALA A 582 -20.62 -6.80 -17.58
C ALA A 582 -21.39 -6.54 -16.27
N ILE A 583 -21.00 -5.51 -15.52
CA ILE A 583 -21.70 -5.06 -14.30
C ILE A 583 -23.14 -4.62 -14.59
N ASN A 584 -23.35 -3.93 -15.72
CA ASN A 584 -24.69 -3.56 -16.16
C ASN A 584 -25.53 -4.74 -16.69
N ALA A 585 -24.92 -5.90 -16.93
CA ALA A 585 -25.60 -7.10 -17.42
C ALA A 585 -25.90 -8.12 -16.31
N GLY A 586 -25.29 -8.00 -15.12
CA GLY A 586 -25.33 -9.07 -14.10
C GLY A 586 -24.50 -10.28 -14.51
N THR A 587 -23.39 -10.06 -15.23
CA THR A 587 -22.49 -11.11 -15.75
C THR A 587 -21.03 -10.87 -15.38
N GLU A 588 -20.77 -9.98 -14.43
CA GLU A 588 -19.44 -9.62 -13.95
C GLU A 588 -18.74 -10.74 -13.17
N VAL A 589 -17.41 -10.71 -13.16
CA VAL A 589 -16.62 -11.25 -12.06
C VAL A 589 -16.25 -10.13 -11.10
N PHE A 590 -15.96 -10.44 -9.83
CA PHE A 590 -15.68 -9.39 -8.82
C PHE A 590 -14.52 -8.45 -9.20
N ALA A 591 -13.58 -8.91 -10.04
CA ALA A 591 -12.51 -8.07 -10.57
C ALA A 591 -13.00 -6.93 -11.49
N ASP A 592 -14.15 -7.09 -12.17
CA ASP A 592 -14.70 -6.08 -13.06
C ASP A 592 -15.04 -4.78 -12.34
N PHE A 593 -15.44 -4.82 -11.06
CA PHE A 593 -15.66 -3.60 -10.27
C PHE A 593 -14.36 -2.78 -10.18
N ALA A 594 -13.24 -3.42 -9.82
CA ALA A 594 -11.95 -2.74 -9.77
C ALA A 594 -11.50 -2.26 -11.15
N THR A 595 -11.67 -3.08 -12.20
CA THR A 595 -11.31 -2.75 -13.59
C THR A 595 -12.15 -1.60 -14.16
N ALA A 596 -13.44 -1.52 -13.83
CA ALA A 596 -14.32 -0.42 -14.20
C ALA A 596 -14.04 0.88 -13.42
N GLY A 597 -13.24 0.81 -12.34
CA GLY A 597 -12.92 1.95 -11.48
C GLY A 597 -13.84 2.15 -10.27
N VAL A 598 -14.66 1.16 -9.93
CA VAL A 598 -15.51 1.15 -8.73
C VAL A 598 -14.64 1.01 -7.48
N LYS A 599 -14.85 1.89 -6.51
CA LYS A 599 -14.15 1.94 -5.23
C LYS A 599 -14.89 1.11 -4.19
N THR A 600 -14.10 0.47 -3.32
CA THR A 600 -14.60 -0.30 -2.17
C THR A 600 -15.75 -1.29 -2.46
N PRO A 601 -15.73 -2.08 -3.55
CA PRO A 601 -16.60 -3.25 -3.64
C PRO A 601 -16.19 -4.27 -2.57
N VAL A 602 -17.13 -5.07 -2.09
CA VAL A 602 -16.97 -6.07 -1.03
C VAL A 602 -17.55 -7.39 -1.52
N VAL A 603 -16.75 -8.47 -1.51
CA VAL A 603 -17.10 -9.76 -2.15
C VAL A 603 -18.40 -10.35 -1.62
N SER A 604 -18.67 -10.24 -0.31
CA SER A 604 -19.89 -10.73 0.32
C SER A 604 -21.16 -9.95 -0.08
N ASN A 605 -21.01 -8.71 -0.56
CA ASN A 605 -22.11 -7.84 -0.93
C ASN A 605 -22.51 -7.97 -2.41
N LEU A 606 -21.80 -8.79 -3.21
CA LEU A 606 -22.00 -8.94 -4.66
C LEU A 606 -23.48 -9.09 -5.06
N ALA A 607 -24.18 -10.11 -4.54
CA ALA A 607 -25.60 -10.32 -4.84
C ALA A 607 -26.53 -9.13 -4.47
N GLY A 608 -26.12 -8.27 -3.54
CA GLY A 608 -26.78 -7.01 -3.21
C GLY A 608 -26.51 -5.92 -4.26
N TYR A 609 -25.29 -5.84 -4.78
CA TYR A 609 -24.93 -4.99 -5.92
C TYR A 609 -25.74 -5.38 -7.16
N ASP A 610 -25.71 -6.67 -7.56
CA ASP A 610 -26.47 -7.19 -8.70
C ASP A 610 -27.96 -6.79 -8.61
N THR A 611 -28.54 -6.98 -7.41
CA THR A 611 -29.96 -6.68 -7.13
C THR A 611 -30.27 -5.18 -7.23
N THR A 612 -29.41 -4.32 -6.68
CA THR A 612 -29.64 -2.86 -6.68
C THR A 612 -29.36 -2.24 -8.05
N ILE A 613 -28.32 -2.69 -8.76
CA ILE A 613 -27.97 -2.29 -10.12
C ILE A 613 -29.09 -2.69 -11.09
N ALA A 614 -29.54 -3.96 -11.07
CA ALA A 614 -30.66 -4.40 -11.91
C ALA A 614 -31.97 -3.65 -11.61
N THR A 615 -32.22 -3.31 -10.34
CA THR A 615 -33.39 -2.49 -9.93
C THR A 615 -33.28 -1.05 -10.44
N ALA A 616 -32.09 -0.45 -10.38
CA ALA A 616 -31.83 0.89 -10.89
C ALA A 616 -31.96 0.95 -12.42
N ILE A 617 -31.37 0.01 -13.17
CA ILE A 617 -31.50 -0.12 -14.64
C ILE A 617 -32.98 -0.26 -15.05
N LYS A 618 -33.75 -1.06 -14.31
CA LYS A 618 -35.20 -1.21 -14.53
C LYS A 618 -36.00 0.06 -14.24
N THR A 619 -35.45 0.98 -13.45
CA THR A 619 -36.09 2.26 -13.07
C THR A 619 -35.69 3.40 -14.02
N THR A 620 -34.44 3.43 -14.50
CA THR A 620 -33.95 4.40 -15.50
C THR A 620 -34.38 4.05 -16.93
N GLY A 621 -34.52 2.76 -17.24
CA GLY A 621 -34.70 2.25 -18.60
C GLY A 621 -33.40 2.17 -19.41
N SER A 622 -32.24 2.36 -18.77
CA SER A 622 -30.92 2.36 -19.40
C SER A 622 -29.83 1.78 -18.49
N SER A 623 -28.74 1.30 -19.09
CA SER A 623 -27.50 1.02 -18.35
C SER A 623 -27.04 2.24 -17.55
N LEU A 624 -26.46 1.98 -16.38
CA LEU A 624 -25.90 2.94 -15.44
C LEU A 624 -24.48 3.36 -15.86
N THR A 625 -24.16 4.63 -15.66
CA THR A 625 -22.78 5.12 -15.68
C THR A 625 -22.00 4.62 -14.47
N LEU A 626 -20.66 4.68 -14.52
CA LEU A 626 -19.78 4.30 -13.40
C LEU A 626 -20.16 5.01 -12.07
N SER A 627 -20.56 6.28 -12.12
CA SER A 627 -20.97 7.03 -10.92
C SER A 627 -22.31 6.57 -10.35
N GLU A 628 -23.19 6.02 -11.18
CA GLU A 628 -24.49 5.48 -10.75
C GLU A 628 -24.37 4.04 -10.24
N VAL A 629 -23.46 3.25 -10.80
CA VAL A 629 -23.00 1.97 -10.25
C VAL A 629 -22.37 2.19 -8.87
N GLN A 630 -21.39 3.09 -8.74
CA GLN A 630 -20.77 3.43 -7.45
C GLN A 630 -21.82 3.80 -6.40
N LYS A 631 -22.83 4.60 -6.78
CA LYS A 631 -23.92 4.98 -5.88
C LYS A 631 -24.76 3.77 -5.38
N GLN A 632 -24.91 2.71 -6.18
CA GLN A 632 -25.54 1.47 -5.70
C GLN A 632 -24.60 0.70 -4.74
N ILE A 633 -23.32 0.59 -5.10
CA ILE A 633 -22.27 -0.07 -4.30
C ILE A 633 -22.19 0.56 -2.90
N ASP A 634 -22.12 1.89 -2.84
CA ASP A 634 -22.05 2.67 -1.61
C ASP A 634 -23.32 2.49 -0.76
N ALA A 635 -24.50 2.46 -1.39
CA ALA A 635 -25.77 2.26 -0.70
C ALA A 635 -25.90 0.85 -0.09
N VAL A 636 -25.49 -0.20 -0.83
CA VAL A 636 -25.46 -1.57 -0.31
C VAL A 636 -24.44 -1.71 0.82
N ASN A 637 -23.23 -1.16 0.66
CA ASN A 637 -22.21 -1.17 1.69
C ASN A 637 -22.69 -0.49 2.98
N ALA A 638 -23.27 0.72 2.87
CA ALA A 638 -23.82 1.44 4.01
C ALA A 638 -24.97 0.66 4.69
N ALA A 639 -25.81 -0.02 3.93
CA ALA A 639 -26.88 -0.87 4.47
C ALA A 639 -26.32 -2.10 5.22
N THR A 640 -25.34 -2.81 4.66
CA THR A 640 -24.71 -3.95 5.34
C THR A 640 -23.99 -3.51 6.62
N SER A 641 -23.17 -2.45 6.57
CA SER A 641 -22.46 -1.94 7.76
C SER A 641 -23.42 -1.43 8.84
N ALA A 642 -24.55 -0.82 8.46
CA ALA A 642 -25.59 -0.43 9.41
C ALA A 642 -26.30 -1.64 10.04
N ALA A 643 -26.53 -2.72 9.29
CA ALA A 643 -27.10 -3.96 9.82
C ALA A 643 -26.15 -4.65 10.82
N SER A 644 -24.86 -4.76 10.50
CA SER A 644 -23.84 -5.27 11.42
C SER A 644 -23.70 -4.40 12.68
N LEU A 645 -23.72 -3.07 12.54
CA LEU A 645 -23.71 -2.16 13.70
C LEU A 645 -24.97 -2.30 14.57
N ALA A 646 -26.13 -2.60 13.97
CA ALA A 646 -27.36 -2.89 14.70
C ALA A 646 -27.29 -4.25 15.43
N ALA A 647 -26.67 -5.27 14.83
CA ALA A 647 -26.44 -6.57 15.47
C ALA A 647 -25.55 -6.44 16.72
N ILE A 648 -24.42 -5.73 16.60
CA ILE A 648 -23.48 -5.41 17.70
C ILE A 648 -24.16 -4.63 18.83
N ASN A 649 -25.09 -3.72 18.48
CA ASN A 649 -25.87 -2.98 19.46
C ASN A 649 -26.96 -3.82 20.16
N ALA A 650 -27.19 -5.05 19.71
CA ALA A 650 -28.22 -5.94 20.23
C ALA A 650 -27.67 -7.18 20.95
N GLY A 651 -26.35 -7.45 20.90
CA GLY A 651 -25.78 -8.70 21.45
C GLY A 651 -26.21 -9.91 20.62
N THR A 652 -26.16 -9.77 19.29
CA THR A 652 -26.64 -10.76 18.30
C THR A 652 -25.70 -10.91 17.09
N GLU A 653 -24.61 -10.16 17.09
CA GLU A 653 -23.49 -10.21 16.15
C GLU A 653 -22.83 -11.59 16.04
N VAL A 654 -22.26 -11.86 14.86
CA VAL A 654 -21.10 -12.74 14.74
C VAL A 654 -19.84 -11.89 14.74
N PHE A 655 -18.68 -12.42 15.14
CA PHE A 655 -17.44 -11.64 15.19
C PHE A 655 -17.08 -10.89 13.88
N ALA A 656 -17.50 -11.41 12.72
CA ALA A 656 -17.32 -10.75 11.43
C ALA A 656 -18.13 -9.44 11.26
N ASP A 657 -19.19 -9.23 12.05
CA ASP A 657 -19.97 -7.99 12.04
C ASP A 657 -19.14 -6.80 12.55
N PHE A 658 -18.20 -6.99 13.48
CA PHE A 658 -17.29 -5.91 13.90
C PHE A 658 -16.52 -5.35 12.71
N ALA A 659 -15.88 -6.22 11.92
CA ALA A 659 -15.18 -5.80 10.70
C ALA A 659 -16.14 -5.20 9.66
N THR A 660 -17.33 -5.78 9.50
CA THR A 660 -18.34 -5.35 8.51
C THR A 660 -18.98 -3.99 8.85
N ALA A 661 -19.13 -3.68 10.14
CA ALA A 661 -19.53 -2.37 10.65
C ALA A 661 -18.41 -1.31 10.55
N GLY A 662 -17.15 -1.72 10.37
CA GLY A 662 -15.97 -0.84 10.30
C GLY A 662 -15.11 -0.80 11.58
N VAL A 663 -15.36 -1.65 12.56
CA VAL A 663 -14.61 -1.77 13.82
C VAL A 663 -13.35 -2.62 13.59
N THR A 664 -12.29 -2.01 13.08
CA THR A 664 -11.09 -2.71 12.59
C THR A 664 -10.17 -3.27 13.68
N LYS A 665 -10.39 -2.94 14.95
CA LYS A 665 -9.56 -3.39 16.09
C LYS A 665 -10.18 -4.51 16.94
N ALA A 666 -11.32 -5.08 16.54
CA ALA A 666 -11.90 -6.20 17.27
C ALA A 666 -11.03 -7.46 17.15
N VAL A 667 -10.95 -8.26 18.22
CA VAL A 667 -10.18 -9.51 18.33
C VAL A 667 -11.10 -10.60 18.87
N ALA A 668 -11.16 -11.76 18.20
CA ALA A 668 -12.21 -12.76 18.43
C ALA A 668 -12.25 -13.34 19.86
N VAL A 669 -11.11 -13.34 20.57
CA VAL A 669 -11.02 -13.81 21.96
C VAL A 669 -11.77 -12.90 22.95
N HIS A 670 -11.97 -11.63 22.60
CA HIS A 670 -12.60 -10.61 23.44
C HIS A 670 -14.05 -10.31 23.08
N ASN A 671 -14.72 -11.13 22.24
CA ASN A 671 -16.11 -10.86 21.85
C ASN A 671 -17.00 -10.65 23.09
N VAL A 672 -16.98 -11.60 24.03
CA VAL A 672 -17.75 -11.54 25.29
C VAL A 672 -17.43 -10.28 26.13
N ASP A 673 -16.17 -9.84 26.12
CA ASP A 673 -15.74 -8.63 26.82
C ASP A 673 -16.26 -7.36 26.12
N TYR A 674 -16.26 -7.33 24.78
CA TYR A 674 -16.88 -6.27 23.98
C TYR A 674 -18.39 -6.22 24.23
N ASP A 675 -19.07 -7.35 24.18
CA ASP A 675 -20.52 -7.47 24.35
C ASP A 675 -20.94 -6.92 25.73
N ALA A 676 -20.19 -7.27 26.78
CA ALA A 676 -20.37 -6.75 28.12
C ALA A 676 -20.10 -5.23 28.24
N ALA A 677 -19.02 -4.73 27.63
CA ALA A 677 -18.67 -3.31 27.64
C ALA A 677 -19.68 -2.46 26.84
N ILE A 678 -20.11 -2.96 25.67
CA ILE A 678 -21.10 -2.32 24.79
C ILE A 678 -22.46 -2.29 25.47
N ALA A 679 -22.94 -3.41 26.04
CA ALA A 679 -24.19 -3.44 26.80
C ALA A 679 -24.14 -2.46 28.00
N THR A 680 -23.01 -2.39 28.72
CA THR A 680 -22.82 -1.44 29.83
C THR A 680 -22.87 0.02 29.34
N ALA A 681 -22.24 0.33 28.21
CA ALA A 681 -22.26 1.65 27.61
C ALA A 681 -23.66 2.04 27.08
N ILE A 682 -24.39 1.11 26.44
CA ILE A 682 -25.79 1.31 26.01
C ILE A 682 -26.69 1.60 27.20
N ASN A 683 -26.59 0.79 28.27
CA ASN A 683 -27.35 1.01 29.51
C ASN A 683 -27.02 2.35 30.18
N THR A 684 -25.76 2.81 30.09
CA THR A 684 -25.34 4.12 30.60
C THR A 684 -25.84 5.28 29.74
N LYS A 685 -25.87 5.11 28.41
CA LYS A 685 -26.30 6.12 27.42
C LYS A 685 -27.82 6.20 27.24
N GLY A 686 -28.55 5.13 27.59
CA GLY A 686 -29.99 4.99 27.34
C GLY A 686 -30.37 4.86 25.85
N SER A 687 -29.39 4.59 24.98
CA SER A 687 -29.58 4.47 23.52
C SER A 687 -28.41 3.72 22.87
N SER A 688 -28.60 3.25 21.64
CA SER A 688 -27.57 2.56 20.85
C SER A 688 -26.30 3.40 20.65
N LEU A 689 -25.16 2.73 20.58
CA LEU A 689 -23.86 3.29 20.26
C LEU A 689 -23.71 3.50 18.75
N THR A 690 -23.13 4.64 18.39
CA THR A 690 -22.57 4.89 17.06
C THR A 690 -21.29 4.07 16.86
N LEU A 691 -20.85 3.94 15.60
CA LEU A 691 -19.61 3.22 15.26
C LEU A 691 -18.39 3.72 16.05
N ALA A 692 -18.27 5.03 16.28
CA ALA A 692 -17.16 5.62 17.03
C ALA A 692 -17.20 5.25 18.52
N GLU A 693 -18.39 5.16 19.12
CA GLU A 693 -18.58 4.73 20.50
C GLU A 693 -18.29 3.23 20.66
N VAL A 694 -18.75 2.38 19.74
CA VAL A 694 -18.39 0.95 19.69
C VAL A 694 -16.88 0.77 19.55
N GLN A 695 -16.25 1.48 18.61
CA GLN A 695 -14.79 1.44 18.41
C GLN A 695 -14.03 1.94 19.65
N THR A 696 -14.62 2.83 20.44
CA THR A 696 -14.06 3.26 21.73
C THR A 696 -14.13 2.13 22.77
N GLN A 697 -15.27 1.44 22.93
CA GLN A 697 -15.38 0.30 23.87
C GLN A 697 -14.42 -0.84 23.50
N VAL A 698 -14.35 -1.22 22.21
CA VAL A 698 -13.43 -2.24 21.71
C VAL A 698 -11.96 -1.85 21.97
N THR A 699 -11.62 -0.57 21.84
CA THR A 699 -10.26 -0.09 22.18
C THR A 699 -9.99 -0.18 23.68
N ALA A 700 -10.94 0.21 24.53
CA ALA A 700 -10.80 0.17 25.98
C ALA A 700 -10.62 -1.27 26.52
N VAL A 701 -11.43 -2.22 26.02
CA VAL A 701 -11.31 -3.65 26.33
C VAL A 701 -9.93 -4.18 25.94
N ASN A 702 -9.47 -3.92 24.72
CA ASN A 702 -8.13 -4.35 24.27
C ASN A 702 -7.00 -3.77 25.14
N SER A 703 -7.10 -2.49 25.54
CA SER A 703 -6.12 -1.87 26.42
C SER A 703 -6.12 -2.46 27.83
N ALA A 704 -7.29 -2.82 28.36
CA ALA A 704 -7.41 -3.51 29.66
C ALA A 704 -6.84 -4.93 29.61
N ALA A 705 -7.13 -5.69 28.55
CA ALA A 705 -6.58 -7.03 28.31
C ALA A 705 -5.05 -6.98 28.19
N ALA A 706 -4.51 -6.12 27.33
CA ALA A 706 -3.06 -5.96 27.15
C ALA A 706 -2.33 -5.58 28.46
N THR A 707 -2.95 -4.73 29.28
CA THR A 707 -2.42 -4.36 30.61
C THR A 707 -2.42 -5.57 31.56
N THR A 708 -3.48 -6.38 31.54
CA THR A 708 -3.62 -7.58 32.39
C THR A 708 -2.59 -8.64 31.99
N SER A 709 -2.45 -8.92 30.69
CA SER A 709 -1.45 -9.85 30.18
C SER A 709 -0.01 -9.37 30.44
N LEU A 710 0.28 -8.07 30.30
CA LEU A 710 1.59 -7.51 30.67
C LEU A 710 1.87 -7.62 32.17
N ALA A 711 0.85 -7.52 33.03
CA ALA A 711 0.99 -7.75 34.46
C ALA A 711 1.26 -9.24 34.77
N ALA A 712 0.59 -10.17 34.08
CA ALA A 712 0.86 -11.61 34.20
C ALA A 712 2.30 -11.96 33.79
N ILE A 713 2.78 -11.44 32.65
CA ILE A 713 4.17 -11.62 32.16
C ILE A 713 5.20 -11.09 33.16
N ASN A 714 4.89 -9.99 33.85
CA ASN A 714 5.75 -9.44 34.91
C ASN A 714 5.69 -10.23 36.22
N ALA A 715 4.70 -11.12 36.39
CA ALA A 715 4.53 -11.94 37.58
C ALA A 715 5.04 -13.39 37.42
N GLY A 716 5.35 -13.84 36.19
CA GLY A 716 5.68 -15.24 35.91
C GLY A 716 4.47 -16.17 35.98
N THR A 717 3.26 -15.63 35.76
CA THR A 717 1.98 -16.36 35.84
C THR A 717 1.24 -16.43 34.50
N GLU A 718 1.89 -15.99 33.42
CA GLU A 718 1.35 -15.86 32.07
C GLU A 718 1.15 -17.19 31.34
N LEU A 719 0.05 -17.28 30.61
CA LEU A 719 -0.12 -18.25 29.53
C LEU A 719 0.65 -17.75 28.30
N PHE A 720 1.04 -18.65 27.40
CA PHE A 720 1.77 -18.22 26.20
C PHE A 720 0.99 -17.21 25.33
N ALA A 721 -0.35 -17.25 25.36
CA ALA A 721 -1.19 -16.29 24.64
C ALA A 721 -1.03 -14.84 25.17
N ASP A 722 -0.69 -14.65 26.45
CA ASP A 722 -0.56 -13.32 27.06
C ASP A 722 0.53 -12.48 26.40
N PHE A 723 1.60 -13.09 25.89
CA PHE A 723 2.61 -12.38 25.10
C PHE A 723 1.94 -11.66 23.90
N SER A 724 1.11 -12.37 23.14
CA SER A 724 0.39 -11.78 22.01
C SER A 724 -0.68 -10.77 22.44
N LEU A 725 -1.33 -10.97 23.59
CA LEU A 725 -2.38 -10.08 24.11
C LEU A 725 -1.80 -8.77 24.65
N ALA A 726 -0.65 -8.82 25.31
CA ALA A 726 0.12 -7.65 25.75
C ALA A 726 0.63 -6.82 24.55
N GLY A 727 0.75 -7.42 23.36
CA GLY A 727 1.31 -6.81 22.16
C GLY A 727 2.76 -7.18 21.88
N ILE A 728 3.31 -8.20 22.56
CA ILE A 728 4.63 -8.75 22.26
C ILE A 728 4.59 -9.57 20.98
N THR A 729 5.40 -9.17 20.02
CA THR A 729 5.56 -9.85 18.74
C THR A 729 6.68 -10.88 18.76
N LYS A 730 6.61 -11.86 17.87
CA LYS A 730 7.61 -12.94 17.68
C LYS A 730 7.86 -13.84 18.91
N ALA A 731 6.99 -13.84 19.92
CA ALA A 731 7.04 -14.90 20.94
C ALA A 731 6.87 -16.28 20.27
N VAL A 732 7.63 -17.27 20.72
CA VAL A 732 7.65 -18.67 20.23
C VAL A 732 7.47 -19.61 21.40
N VAL A 733 6.54 -20.57 21.29
CA VAL A 733 6.14 -21.47 22.39
C VAL A 733 7.34 -22.21 23.00
N ALA A 734 8.23 -22.74 22.14
CA ALA A 734 9.43 -23.47 22.56
C ALA A 734 10.41 -22.61 23.39
N ASN A 735 10.40 -21.29 23.20
CA ASN A 735 11.31 -20.37 23.87
C ASN A 735 10.73 -19.79 25.17
N LYS A 736 9.49 -20.14 25.56
CA LYS A 736 8.79 -19.54 26.72
C LYS A 736 9.65 -19.55 27.99
N ALA A 737 10.16 -20.71 28.39
CA ALA A 737 11.01 -20.83 29.59
C ALA A 737 12.27 -19.94 29.55
N GLY A 738 12.78 -19.63 28.36
CA GLY A 738 13.86 -18.66 28.16
C GLY A 738 13.38 -17.22 28.37
N TYR A 739 12.19 -16.85 27.87
CA TYR A 739 11.56 -15.56 28.15
C TYR A 739 11.33 -15.37 29.64
N ASP A 740 10.72 -16.36 30.30
CA ASP A 740 10.41 -16.35 31.74
C ASP A 740 11.68 -16.09 32.56
N THR A 741 12.78 -16.76 32.21
CA THR A 741 14.10 -16.60 32.83
C THR A 741 14.71 -15.21 32.57
N ALA A 742 14.68 -14.72 31.33
CA ALA A 742 15.24 -13.42 30.95
C ALA A 742 14.46 -12.25 31.56
N ILE A 743 13.13 -12.32 31.52
CA ILE A 743 12.21 -11.33 32.11
C ILE A 743 12.40 -11.28 33.63
N SER A 744 12.42 -12.43 34.31
CA SER A 744 12.70 -12.48 35.76
C SER A 744 14.06 -11.87 36.11
N SER A 745 15.10 -12.18 35.34
CA SER A 745 16.46 -11.64 35.54
C SER A 745 16.51 -10.12 35.33
N ALA A 746 15.79 -9.61 34.32
CA ALA A 746 15.68 -8.19 34.04
C ALA A 746 14.88 -7.45 35.13
N ILE A 747 13.78 -8.03 35.65
CA ILE A 747 13.02 -7.48 36.78
C ILE A 747 13.90 -7.41 38.04
N MET A 748 14.64 -8.47 38.36
CA MET A 748 15.59 -8.48 39.48
C MET A 748 16.67 -7.39 39.34
N THR A 749 17.14 -7.13 38.12
CA THR A 749 18.15 -6.10 37.82
C THR A 749 17.57 -4.69 37.90
N LYS A 750 16.33 -4.48 37.41
CA LYS A 750 15.63 -3.20 37.36
C LYS A 750 14.94 -2.83 38.68
N THR A 751 14.77 -3.79 39.59
CA THR A 751 14.01 -3.68 40.87
C THR A 751 12.56 -3.20 40.72
N SER A 752 12.00 -3.32 39.51
CA SER A 752 10.66 -2.85 39.15
C SER A 752 10.16 -3.60 37.90
N SER A 753 8.86 -3.59 37.66
CA SER A 753 8.25 -4.23 36.48
C SER A 753 8.78 -3.66 35.17
N LEU A 754 8.88 -4.52 34.16
CA LEU A 754 9.21 -4.17 32.78
C LEU A 754 8.00 -3.57 32.07
N SER A 755 8.24 -2.49 31.33
CA SER A 755 7.33 -1.99 30.32
C SER A 755 7.27 -2.94 29.11
N LEU A 756 6.26 -2.78 28.26
CA LEU A 756 6.08 -3.61 27.07
C LEU A 756 7.32 -3.68 26.17
N ALA A 757 8.02 -2.55 25.98
CA ALA A 757 9.24 -2.49 25.17
C ALA A 757 10.43 -3.24 25.80
N GLU A 758 10.54 -3.23 27.12
CA GLU A 758 11.57 -3.98 27.85
C GLU A 758 11.30 -5.48 27.80
N VAL A 759 10.03 -5.91 27.92
CA VAL A 759 9.61 -7.32 27.71
C VAL A 759 9.90 -7.77 26.28
N GLN A 760 9.53 -6.96 25.27
CA GLN A 760 9.83 -7.25 23.85
C GLN A 760 11.34 -7.41 23.63
N THR A 761 12.15 -6.57 24.28
CA THR A 761 13.62 -6.66 24.21
C THR A 761 14.15 -7.98 24.79
N GLN A 762 13.57 -8.50 25.89
CA GLN A 762 13.96 -9.82 26.41
C GLN A 762 13.54 -10.95 25.46
N VAL A 763 12.33 -10.89 24.89
CA VAL A 763 11.81 -11.89 23.94
C VAL A 763 12.65 -11.93 22.66
N ASP A 764 12.97 -10.78 22.06
CA ASP A 764 13.87 -10.70 20.90
C ASP A 764 15.29 -11.19 21.26
N THR A 765 15.82 -10.88 22.45
CA THR A 765 17.15 -11.36 22.89
C THR A 765 17.21 -12.89 22.98
N VAL A 766 16.22 -13.52 23.60
CA VAL A 766 16.12 -14.98 23.71
C VAL A 766 15.94 -15.63 22.33
N ASN A 767 15.14 -15.01 21.45
CA ASN A 767 14.96 -15.48 20.08
C ASN A 767 16.27 -15.41 19.27
N ILE A 768 17.05 -14.33 19.39
CA ILE A 768 18.34 -14.18 18.72
C ILE A 768 19.32 -15.25 19.24
N ALA A 769 19.35 -15.52 20.54
CA ALA A 769 20.19 -16.58 21.12
C ALA A 769 19.80 -17.98 20.62
N ALA A 770 18.50 -18.30 20.58
CA ALA A 770 17.99 -19.56 20.05
C ALA A 770 18.32 -19.72 18.56
N ALA A 771 18.02 -18.70 17.75
CA ALA A 771 18.31 -18.71 16.31
C ALA A 771 19.82 -18.84 16.01
N THR A 772 20.68 -18.18 16.80
CA THR A 772 22.15 -18.31 16.70
C THR A 772 22.61 -19.73 17.03
N THR A 773 22.00 -20.37 18.03
CA THR A 773 22.34 -21.74 18.44
C THR A 773 21.95 -22.75 17.36
N SER A 774 20.73 -22.67 16.83
CA SER A 774 20.28 -23.51 15.72
C SER A 774 21.06 -23.25 14.43
N LEU A 775 21.41 -21.99 14.12
CA LEU A 775 22.28 -21.64 12.99
C LEU A 775 23.68 -22.25 13.12
N ALA A 776 24.22 -22.35 14.34
CA ALA A 776 25.48 -23.03 14.59
C ALA A 776 25.36 -24.56 14.41
N ALA A 777 24.27 -25.17 14.89
CA ALA A 777 23.99 -26.60 14.71
C ALA A 777 23.90 -27.00 13.22
N ILE A 778 23.15 -26.22 12.41
CA ILE A 778 22.98 -26.45 10.97
C ILE A 778 24.32 -26.32 10.21
N ASN A 779 25.19 -25.40 10.64
CA ASN A 779 26.54 -25.26 10.07
C ASN A 779 27.51 -26.38 10.52
N ALA A 780 27.18 -27.11 11.59
CA ALA A 780 27.98 -28.21 12.12
C ALA A 780 27.55 -29.59 11.61
N GLY A 781 26.38 -29.73 10.98
CA GLY A 781 25.80 -31.02 10.62
C GLY A 781 25.26 -31.80 11.83
N THR A 782 24.88 -31.08 12.90
CA THR A 782 24.39 -31.65 14.17
C THR A 782 22.94 -31.26 14.47
N GLU A 783 22.25 -30.66 13.50
CA GLU A 783 20.90 -30.12 13.61
C GLU A 783 19.79 -31.19 13.65
N VAL A 784 18.81 -30.95 14.52
CA VAL A 784 17.48 -31.57 14.40
C VAL A 784 16.62 -30.73 13.47
N PHE A 785 15.64 -31.34 12.79
CA PHE A 785 14.91 -30.63 11.74
C PHE A 785 14.21 -29.32 12.18
N VAL A 786 13.84 -29.20 13.47
CA VAL A 786 13.26 -27.95 14.01
C VAL A 786 14.25 -26.78 13.98
N ASP A 787 15.56 -27.02 14.03
CA ASP A 787 16.59 -25.97 14.01
C ASP A 787 16.50 -25.09 12.76
N PHE A 788 16.12 -25.63 11.60
CA PHE A 788 15.89 -24.82 10.40
C PHE A 788 14.84 -23.74 10.68
N SER A 789 13.72 -24.10 11.30
CA SER A 789 12.67 -23.13 11.67
C SER A 789 13.12 -22.17 12.78
N THR A 790 13.85 -22.65 13.79
CA THR A 790 14.38 -21.82 14.90
C THR A 790 15.42 -20.80 14.43
N ALA A 791 16.27 -21.17 13.47
CA ALA A 791 17.22 -20.27 12.82
C ALA A 791 16.55 -19.23 11.90
N GLY A 792 15.25 -19.35 11.63
CA GLY A 792 14.50 -18.46 10.75
C GLY A 792 14.48 -18.87 9.27
N ILE A 793 14.88 -20.11 8.94
CA ILE A 793 14.83 -20.63 7.57
C ILE A 793 13.40 -21.05 7.24
N SER A 794 12.82 -20.38 6.24
CA SER A 794 11.50 -20.69 5.70
C SER A 794 11.56 -21.82 4.67
N LYS A 795 10.45 -22.55 4.55
CA LYS A 795 10.19 -23.59 3.53
C LYS A 795 11.15 -24.80 3.55
N ALA A 796 11.92 -25.01 4.61
CA ALA A 796 12.54 -26.32 4.82
C ALA A 796 11.45 -27.40 4.98
N ALA A 797 11.64 -28.58 4.39
CA ALA A 797 10.74 -29.74 4.49
C ALA A 797 11.51 -31.00 4.89
N VAL A 798 10.95 -31.81 5.81
CA VAL A 798 11.60 -32.99 6.41
C VAL A 798 12.11 -33.96 5.33
N ALA A 799 11.32 -34.18 4.28
CA ALA A 799 11.63 -35.08 3.17
C ALA A 799 12.91 -34.73 2.40
N TYR A 800 13.43 -33.50 2.52
CA TYR A 800 14.62 -33.04 1.84
C TYR A 800 15.81 -32.81 2.76
N LYS A 801 15.74 -33.18 4.07
CA LYS A 801 16.82 -32.91 5.04
C LYS A 801 18.18 -33.37 4.50
N THR A 802 18.33 -34.64 4.10
CA THR A 802 19.60 -35.17 3.57
C THR A 802 20.13 -34.39 2.35
N SER A 803 19.24 -33.87 1.50
CA SER A 803 19.60 -33.01 0.36
C SER A 803 20.02 -31.61 0.80
N TYR A 804 19.39 -31.04 1.83
CA TYR A 804 19.84 -29.81 2.47
C TYR A 804 21.22 -29.98 3.09
N ASP A 805 21.41 -31.02 3.93
CA ASP A 805 22.67 -31.33 4.60
C ASP A 805 23.82 -31.44 3.59
N THR A 806 23.58 -32.12 2.46
CA THR A 806 24.53 -32.28 1.36
C THR A 806 24.85 -30.96 0.66
N ALA A 807 23.84 -30.12 0.38
CA ALA A 807 24.04 -28.81 -0.25
C ALA A 807 24.77 -27.82 0.68
N ILE A 808 24.42 -27.83 1.97
CA ILE A 808 25.02 -27.00 3.01
C ILE A 808 26.49 -27.36 3.20
N ALA A 809 26.81 -28.66 3.37
CA ALA A 809 28.20 -29.12 3.46
C ALA A 809 29.01 -28.76 2.21
N SER A 810 28.43 -28.92 1.01
CA SER A 810 29.07 -28.55 -0.26
C SER A 810 29.35 -27.04 -0.35
N ALA A 811 28.41 -26.21 0.10
CA ALA A 811 28.56 -24.76 0.13
C ALA A 811 29.58 -24.29 1.19
N ILE A 812 29.61 -24.92 2.37
CA ILE A 812 30.63 -24.66 3.41
C ILE A 812 32.03 -25.02 2.90
N MET A 813 32.21 -26.19 2.28
CA MET A 813 33.48 -26.57 1.65
C MET A 813 33.90 -25.59 0.56
N THR A 814 32.96 -25.10 -0.25
CA THR A 814 33.23 -24.12 -1.32
C THR A 814 33.61 -22.74 -0.77
N LYS A 815 32.97 -22.31 0.33
CA LYS A 815 33.18 -21.00 0.98
C LYS A 815 34.38 -20.99 1.94
N GLY A 816 34.82 -22.15 2.43
CA GLY A 816 35.85 -22.29 3.46
C GLY A 816 35.45 -21.75 4.84
N SER A 817 34.16 -21.49 5.07
CA SER A 817 33.62 -20.91 6.31
C SER A 817 32.12 -21.18 6.44
N SER A 818 31.58 -21.02 7.65
CA SER A 818 30.15 -21.18 7.94
C SER A 818 29.26 -20.26 7.07
N LEU A 819 28.08 -20.75 6.73
CA LEU A 819 27.04 -20.00 6.04
C LEU A 819 26.28 -19.09 7.01
N THR A 820 26.05 -17.85 6.57
CA THR A 820 25.06 -16.95 7.16
C THR A 820 23.65 -17.47 6.88
N LEU A 821 22.66 -16.97 7.62
CA LEU A 821 21.25 -17.32 7.42
C LEU A 821 20.76 -17.10 5.99
N ALA A 822 21.22 -16.05 5.31
CA ALA A 822 20.83 -15.75 3.93
C ALA A 822 21.43 -16.75 2.92
N GLU A 823 22.69 -17.14 3.09
CA GLU A 823 23.34 -18.17 2.26
C GLU A 823 22.69 -19.54 2.49
N LEU A 824 22.34 -19.86 3.74
CA LEU A 824 21.59 -21.06 4.10
C LEU A 824 20.20 -21.10 3.48
N GLN A 825 19.41 -20.03 3.63
CA GLN A 825 18.10 -19.91 2.99
C GLN A 825 18.20 -20.03 1.45
N THR A 826 19.33 -19.60 0.86
CA THR A 826 19.62 -19.78 -0.58
C THR A 826 19.84 -21.24 -0.94
N GLN A 827 20.65 -22.00 -0.18
CA GLN A 827 20.85 -23.45 -0.44
C GLN A 827 19.53 -24.24 -0.30
N ILE A 828 18.75 -23.95 0.74
CA ILE A 828 17.43 -24.56 0.98
C ILE A 828 16.46 -24.25 -0.17
N SER A 829 16.47 -23.01 -0.65
CA SER A 829 15.66 -22.61 -1.82
C SER A 829 16.11 -23.33 -3.09
N ALA A 830 17.41 -23.47 -3.33
CA ALA A 830 17.94 -24.18 -4.49
C ALA A 830 17.56 -25.67 -4.50
N VAL A 831 17.68 -26.37 -3.36
CA VAL A 831 17.26 -27.77 -3.22
C VAL A 831 15.75 -27.92 -3.44
N ASN A 832 14.94 -27.03 -2.86
CA ASN A 832 13.49 -27.02 -3.08
C ASN A 832 13.12 -26.77 -4.55
N THR A 833 13.74 -25.79 -5.20
CA THR A 833 13.53 -25.51 -6.63
C THR A 833 13.92 -26.72 -7.48
N ALA A 834 15.05 -27.37 -7.20
CA ALA A 834 15.47 -28.58 -7.91
C ALA A 834 14.45 -29.73 -7.76
N ALA A 835 13.91 -29.96 -6.56
CA ALA A 835 12.86 -30.95 -6.32
C ALA A 835 11.56 -30.61 -7.08
N THR A 836 11.07 -29.37 -6.98
CA THR A 836 9.90 -28.88 -7.72
C THR A 836 10.07 -29.01 -9.23
N THR A 837 11.27 -28.70 -9.77
CA THR A 837 11.58 -28.89 -11.19
C THR A 837 11.60 -30.37 -11.58
N ALA A 838 12.22 -31.24 -10.78
CA ALA A 838 12.27 -32.68 -11.04
C ALA A 838 10.86 -33.31 -11.07
N SER A 839 10.01 -33.00 -10.09
CA SER A 839 8.62 -33.45 -10.06
C SER A 839 7.79 -32.89 -11.23
N LEU A 840 7.98 -31.62 -11.62
CA LEU A 840 7.31 -31.06 -12.80
C LEU A 840 7.80 -31.71 -14.11
N VAL A 841 9.07 -32.10 -14.20
CA VAL A 841 9.59 -32.89 -15.33
C VAL A 841 8.98 -34.30 -15.35
N ALA A 842 8.87 -34.97 -14.19
CA ALA A 842 8.22 -36.28 -14.08
C ALA A 842 6.75 -36.22 -14.54
N ILE A 843 5.99 -35.22 -14.07
CA ILE A 843 4.58 -34.99 -14.48
C ILE A 843 4.44 -34.75 -15.98
N ASN A 844 5.39 -34.03 -16.59
CA ASN A 844 5.42 -33.82 -18.04
C ASN A 844 5.87 -35.06 -18.83
N ALA A 845 6.48 -36.05 -18.18
CA ALA A 845 6.94 -37.29 -18.79
C ALA A 845 5.93 -38.46 -18.64
N GLY A 846 4.93 -38.34 -17.76
CA GLY A 846 4.03 -39.46 -17.41
C GLY A 846 4.72 -40.51 -16.52
N THR A 847 5.77 -40.11 -15.79
CA THR A 847 6.57 -41.00 -14.92
C THR A 847 6.45 -40.66 -13.43
N GLU A 848 5.54 -39.75 -13.09
CA GLU A 848 5.31 -39.22 -11.75
C GLU A 848 4.64 -40.19 -10.77
N ILE A 849 5.12 -40.18 -9.52
CA ILE A 849 4.36 -40.69 -8.38
C ILE A 849 3.35 -39.62 -7.92
N PHE A 850 2.30 -40.02 -7.20
CA PHE A 850 1.27 -39.05 -6.78
C PHE A 850 1.84 -37.89 -5.91
N ALA A 851 2.92 -38.12 -5.16
CA ALA A 851 3.58 -37.08 -4.37
C ALA A 851 4.20 -35.97 -5.23
N ASP A 852 4.58 -36.23 -6.48
CA ASP A 852 5.17 -35.23 -7.37
C ASP A 852 4.22 -34.07 -7.66
N PHE A 853 2.90 -34.32 -7.72
CA PHE A 853 1.91 -33.24 -7.84
C PHE A 853 2.05 -32.25 -6.67
N SER A 854 2.20 -32.75 -5.44
CA SER A 854 2.44 -31.93 -4.26
C SER A 854 3.78 -31.19 -4.33
N THR A 855 4.87 -31.89 -4.69
CA THR A 855 6.23 -31.31 -4.76
C THR A 855 6.40 -30.29 -5.88
N ALA A 856 5.72 -30.47 -7.01
CA ALA A 856 5.64 -29.50 -8.09
C ALA A 856 4.84 -28.24 -7.68
N GLY A 857 4.03 -28.30 -6.61
CA GLY A 857 3.17 -27.21 -6.16
C GLY A 857 1.73 -27.27 -6.70
N VAL A 858 1.31 -28.41 -7.27
CA VAL A 858 -0.04 -28.63 -7.78
C VAL A 858 -0.99 -28.93 -6.62
N THR A 859 -1.83 -27.96 -6.29
CA THR A 859 -2.85 -28.09 -5.25
C THR A 859 -4.07 -28.89 -5.74
N LYS A 860 -4.83 -29.45 -4.79
CA LYS A 860 -6.10 -30.17 -5.03
C LYS A 860 -5.99 -31.44 -5.90
N ALA A 861 -4.78 -31.96 -6.16
CA ALA A 861 -4.65 -33.32 -6.70
C ALA A 861 -5.26 -34.34 -5.72
N VAL A 862 -5.93 -35.37 -6.25
CA VAL A 862 -6.61 -36.44 -5.50
C VAL A 862 -6.15 -37.80 -6.04
N VAL A 863 -5.75 -38.71 -5.16
CA VAL A 863 -5.14 -40.01 -5.51
C VAL A 863 -6.00 -40.81 -6.50
N SER A 864 -7.31 -40.88 -6.26
CA SER A 864 -8.27 -41.60 -7.12
C SER A 864 -8.37 -41.06 -8.54
N ASN A 865 -7.95 -39.81 -8.76
CA ASN A 865 -8.12 -39.09 -10.02
C ASN A 865 -6.83 -39.07 -10.85
N LYS A 866 -5.72 -39.66 -10.36
CA LYS A 866 -4.38 -39.59 -10.99
C LYS A 866 -4.44 -39.94 -12.48
N THR A 867 -4.97 -41.10 -12.85
CA THR A 867 -5.09 -41.56 -14.26
C THR A 867 -5.87 -40.58 -15.15
N GLY A 868 -6.79 -39.78 -14.58
CA GLY A 868 -7.47 -38.70 -15.29
C GLY A 868 -6.57 -37.48 -15.52
N TYR A 869 -5.75 -37.12 -14.53
CA TYR A 869 -4.71 -36.08 -14.67
C TYR A 869 -3.69 -36.48 -15.73
N ASP A 870 -3.17 -37.71 -15.67
CA ASP A 870 -2.18 -38.27 -16.58
C ASP A 870 -2.66 -38.15 -18.04
N ALA A 871 -3.91 -38.56 -18.30
CA ALA A 871 -4.54 -38.49 -19.62
C ALA A 871 -4.78 -37.04 -20.09
N ALA A 872 -5.22 -36.15 -19.21
CA ALA A 872 -5.46 -34.74 -19.54
C ALA A 872 -4.14 -33.98 -19.81
N ILE A 873 -3.09 -34.28 -19.05
CA ILE A 873 -1.74 -33.71 -19.20
C ILE A 873 -1.11 -34.21 -20.49
N ALA A 874 -1.17 -35.51 -20.80
CA ALA A 874 -0.72 -36.07 -22.06
C ALA A 874 -1.45 -35.44 -23.27
N THR A 875 -2.76 -35.22 -23.17
CA THR A 875 -3.56 -34.56 -24.23
C THR A 875 -3.14 -33.10 -24.42
N ALA A 876 -2.92 -32.37 -23.33
CA ALA A 876 -2.46 -30.97 -23.37
C ALA A 876 -1.03 -30.85 -23.92
N LEU A 877 -0.12 -31.78 -23.57
CA LEU A 877 1.24 -31.87 -24.12
C LEU A 877 1.23 -32.05 -25.63
N VAL A 878 0.44 -33.01 -26.14
CA VAL A 878 0.27 -33.25 -27.58
C VAL A 878 -0.31 -32.02 -28.29
N THR A 879 -1.23 -31.30 -27.64
CA THR A 879 -1.85 -30.08 -28.20
C THR A 879 -0.88 -28.89 -28.23
N LYS A 880 0.00 -28.77 -27.22
CA LYS A 880 0.95 -27.65 -27.07
C LYS A 880 2.25 -27.85 -27.86
N GLY A 881 2.70 -29.09 -28.03
CA GLY A 881 3.99 -29.42 -28.67
C GLY A 881 5.23 -29.13 -27.80
N ALA A 882 5.04 -28.76 -26.54
CA ALA A 882 6.10 -28.46 -25.57
C ALA A 882 5.61 -28.73 -24.14
N SER A 883 6.53 -28.82 -23.18
CA SER A 883 6.22 -29.08 -21.76
C SER A 883 5.20 -28.08 -21.18
N LEU A 884 4.34 -28.58 -20.29
CA LEU A 884 3.42 -27.76 -19.51
C LEU A 884 4.16 -27.09 -18.36
N THR A 885 3.86 -25.81 -18.14
CA THR A 885 4.18 -25.08 -16.91
C THR A 885 3.33 -25.60 -15.75
N LEU A 886 3.75 -25.28 -14.53
CA LEU A 886 2.99 -25.60 -13.32
C LEU A 886 1.53 -25.12 -13.37
N GLN A 887 1.27 -23.94 -13.93
CA GLN A 887 -0.08 -23.37 -14.01
C GLN A 887 -0.96 -24.12 -15.02
N GLU A 888 -0.39 -24.60 -16.13
CA GLU A 888 -1.09 -25.45 -17.10
C GLU A 888 -1.39 -26.84 -16.51
N VAL A 889 -0.44 -27.46 -15.80
CA VAL A 889 -0.65 -28.72 -15.06
C VAL A 889 -1.76 -28.55 -14.00
N GLN A 890 -1.69 -27.48 -13.20
CA GLN A 890 -2.72 -27.16 -12.20
C GLN A 890 -4.09 -26.94 -12.84
N THR A 891 -4.14 -26.39 -14.06
CA THR A 891 -5.36 -26.21 -14.85
C THR A 891 -5.93 -27.56 -15.27
N GLN A 892 -5.13 -28.51 -15.77
CA GLN A 892 -5.64 -29.85 -16.11
C GLN A 892 -6.11 -30.64 -14.88
N VAL A 893 -5.42 -30.53 -13.75
CA VAL A 893 -5.89 -31.12 -12.48
C VAL A 893 -7.23 -30.53 -12.03
N ASN A 894 -7.42 -29.21 -12.15
CA ASN A 894 -8.70 -28.55 -11.87
C ASN A 894 -9.81 -28.97 -12.85
N ASN A 895 -9.50 -29.11 -14.15
CA ASN A 895 -10.44 -29.55 -15.18
C ASN A 895 -10.94 -30.98 -14.89
N VAL A 896 -10.04 -31.91 -14.60
CA VAL A 896 -10.38 -33.31 -14.28
C VAL A 896 -11.20 -33.38 -12.99
N ASN A 897 -10.82 -32.64 -11.94
CA ASN A 897 -11.60 -32.59 -10.71
C ASN A 897 -13.01 -32.03 -10.94
N THR A 898 -13.15 -30.98 -11.73
CA THR A 898 -14.44 -30.40 -12.12
C THR A 898 -15.27 -31.41 -12.93
N ALA A 899 -14.66 -32.15 -13.86
CA ALA A 899 -15.33 -33.19 -14.63
C ALA A 899 -15.83 -34.35 -13.75
N VAL A 900 -15.01 -34.81 -12.78
CA VAL A 900 -15.37 -35.88 -11.83
C VAL A 900 -16.47 -35.44 -10.86
N ALA A 901 -16.42 -34.19 -10.38
CA ALA A 901 -17.48 -33.60 -9.57
C ALA A 901 -18.79 -33.44 -10.35
N ASN A 902 -18.72 -32.95 -11.61
CA ASN A 902 -19.88 -32.81 -12.50
C ASN A 902 -20.50 -34.17 -12.86
N ALA A 903 -19.69 -35.20 -13.13
CA ALA A 903 -20.17 -36.57 -13.35
C ALA A 903 -20.86 -37.13 -12.09
N SER A 904 -20.35 -36.79 -10.90
CA SER A 904 -20.96 -37.19 -9.63
C SER A 904 -22.29 -36.46 -9.38
N LEU A 905 -22.37 -35.15 -9.67
CA LEU A 905 -23.60 -34.36 -9.62
C LEU A 905 -24.62 -34.82 -10.67
N ALA A 906 -24.17 -35.21 -11.86
CA ALA A 906 -25.03 -35.80 -12.88
C ALA A 906 -25.64 -37.11 -12.40
N ALA A 907 -24.83 -38.01 -11.83
CA ALA A 907 -25.30 -39.27 -11.25
C ALA A 907 -26.38 -39.02 -10.17
N ILE A 908 -26.14 -38.07 -9.25
CA ILE A 908 -27.09 -37.66 -8.20
C ILE A 908 -28.41 -37.15 -8.78
N ASN A 909 -28.36 -36.41 -9.89
CA ASN A 909 -29.57 -35.97 -10.60
C ASN A 909 -30.31 -37.13 -11.30
N THR A 910 -29.61 -38.17 -11.74
CA THR A 910 -30.19 -39.34 -12.41
C THR A 910 -30.56 -40.50 -11.48
N ARG A 911 -30.30 -40.40 -10.17
CA ARG A 911 -30.53 -41.46 -9.16
C ARG A 911 -29.69 -42.73 -9.41
N THR A 912 -28.49 -42.56 -9.98
CA THR A 912 -27.55 -43.65 -10.33
C THR A 912 -26.25 -43.58 -9.52
N GLU A 913 -26.23 -42.76 -8.48
CA GLU A 913 -25.10 -42.49 -7.59
C GLU A 913 -24.88 -43.55 -6.49
N THR A 914 -23.61 -43.76 -6.13
CA THR A 914 -23.25 -44.30 -4.82
C THR A 914 -23.30 -43.17 -3.76
N PHE A 915 -23.21 -43.51 -2.47
CA PHE A 915 -23.13 -42.46 -1.45
C PHE A 915 -21.83 -41.63 -1.54
N ALA A 916 -20.73 -42.19 -2.05
CA ALA A 916 -19.46 -41.46 -2.20
C ALA A 916 -19.60 -40.28 -3.19
N ASN A 917 -20.43 -40.41 -4.23
CA ASN A 917 -20.67 -39.35 -5.22
C ASN A 917 -21.13 -38.03 -4.57
N PHE A 918 -21.80 -38.06 -3.40
CA PHE A 918 -22.21 -36.84 -2.71
C PHE A 918 -20.97 -36.02 -2.29
N SER A 919 -19.99 -36.63 -1.61
CA SER A 919 -18.75 -35.91 -1.26
C SER A 919 -17.89 -35.62 -2.49
N THR A 920 -17.86 -36.49 -3.50
CA THR A 920 -17.17 -36.25 -4.78
C THR A 920 -17.75 -35.07 -5.56
N ALA A 921 -19.06 -34.83 -5.47
CA ALA A 921 -19.72 -33.63 -6.01
C ALA A 921 -19.50 -32.36 -5.17
N GLY A 922 -18.87 -32.47 -3.98
CA GLY A 922 -18.64 -31.36 -3.06
C GLY A 922 -19.68 -31.21 -1.95
N ILE A 923 -20.62 -32.15 -1.80
CA ILE A 923 -21.72 -32.07 -0.82
C ILE A 923 -21.24 -32.55 0.55
N THR A 924 -20.99 -31.61 1.45
CA THR A 924 -20.37 -31.89 2.76
C THR A 924 -21.32 -32.38 3.86
N LYS A 925 -22.63 -32.17 3.72
CA LYS A 925 -23.63 -32.45 4.77
C LYS A 925 -24.54 -33.66 4.50
N ALA A 926 -24.21 -34.49 3.50
CA ALA A 926 -24.93 -35.73 3.26
C ALA A 926 -24.60 -36.78 4.34
N VAL A 927 -25.59 -37.55 4.80
CA VAL A 927 -25.44 -38.64 5.78
C VAL A 927 -25.94 -39.97 5.20
N VAL A 928 -25.11 -41.02 5.22
CA VAL A 928 -25.36 -42.28 4.48
C VAL A 928 -26.73 -42.92 4.78
N ARG A 929 -27.18 -42.87 6.05
CA ARG A 929 -28.46 -43.41 6.51
C ARG A 929 -29.70 -42.72 5.93
N PHE A 930 -29.55 -41.54 5.32
CA PHE A 930 -30.62 -40.75 4.73
C PHE A 930 -30.57 -40.69 3.20
N LYS A 931 -29.66 -41.45 2.55
CA LYS A 931 -29.48 -41.43 1.08
C LYS A 931 -30.82 -41.52 0.33
N ILE A 932 -31.62 -42.56 0.59
CA ILE A 932 -32.92 -42.79 -0.06
C ILE A 932 -33.87 -41.58 0.09
N ASN A 933 -33.79 -40.86 1.20
CA ASN A 933 -34.60 -39.68 1.45
C ASN A 933 -34.09 -38.46 0.67
N TYR A 934 -32.77 -38.27 0.56
CA TYR A 934 -32.18 -37.27 -0.33
C TYR A 934 -32.56 -37.55 -1.79
N ASP A 935 -32.41 -38.79 -2.26
CA ASP A 935 -32.76 -39.20 -3.63
C ASP A 935 -34.23 -38.83 -3.96
N ASN A 936 -35.13 -38.99 -3.00
CA ASN A 936 -36.55 -38.66 -3.14
C ASN A 936 -36.81 -37.14 -3.07
N ALA A 937 -36.12 -36.40 -2.20
CA ALA A 937 -36.23 -34.93 -2.12
C ALA A 937 -35.68 -34.25 -3.39
N ILE A 938 -34.54 -34.73 -3.88
CA ILE A 938 -33.90 -34.31 -5.14
C ILE A 938 -34.85 -34.61 -6.31
N ALA A 939 -35.40 -35.82 -6.41
CA ALA A 939 -36.37 -36.16 -7.46
C ALA A 939 -37.64 -35.29 -7.43
N ALA A 940 -38.16 -34.95 -6.24
CA ALA A 940 -39.29 -34.05 -6.10
C ALA A 940 -38.96 -32.60 -6.55
N ALA A 941 -37.76 -32.12 -6.21
CA ALA A 941 -37.28 -30.81 -6.64
C ALA A 941 -37.02 -30.76 -8.16
N ILE A 942 -36.39 -31.78 -8.76
CA ILE A 942 -36.23 -31.92 -10.22
C ILE A 942 -37.60 -31.89 -10.92
N LYS A 943 -38.57 -32.67 -10.42
CA LYS A 943 -39.94 -32.71 -10.96
C LYS A 943 -40.65 -31.35 -10.86
N THR A 944 -40.33 -30.55 -9.85
CA THR A 944 -40.90 -29.22 -9.65
C THR A 944 -40.22 -28.16 -10.52
N LYS A 945 -38.90 -28.27 -10.74
CA LYS A 945 -38.10 -27.35 -11.54
C LYS A 945 -38.22 -27.60 -13.05
N GLY A 946 -38.43 -28.84 -13.46
CA GLY A 946 -38.42 -29.26 -14.88
C GLY A 946 -37.02 -29.47 -15.47
N SER A 947 -35.96 -29.34 -14.66
CA SER A 947 -34.57 -29.56 -15.07
C SER A 947 -33.76 -30.21 -13.94
N SER A 948 -32.54 -30.65 -14.26
CA SER A 948 -31.53 -30.98 -13.26
C SER A 948 -31.28 -29.83 -12.27
N LEU A 949 -30.87 -30.20 -11.06
CA LEU A 949 -30.43 -29.31 -10.00
C LEU A 949 -28.93 -29.05 -10.11
N THR A 950 -28.54 -27.80 -9.86
CA THR A 950 -27.16 -27.38 -9.59
C THR A 950 -26.68 -27.92 -8.23
N LEU A 951 -25.37 -27.91 -8.00
CA LEU A 951 -24.77 -28.33 -6.73
C LEU A 951 -25.40 -27.62 -5.52
N ALA A 952 -25.59 -26.30 -5.61
CA ALA A 952 -26.17 -25.49 -4.55
C ALA A 952 -27.65 -25.86 -4.25
N GLU A 953 -28.42 -26.21 -5.29
CA GLU A 953 -29.80 -26.68 -5.11
C GLU A 953 -29.85 -28.08 -4.48
N VAL A 954 -28.96 -29.00 -4.87
CA VAL A 954 -28.85 -30.33 -4.25
C VAL A 954 -28.43 -30.23 -2.78
N GLN A 955 -27.38 -29.43 -2.49
CA GLN A 955 -26.95 -29.08 -1.14
C GLN A 955 -28.13 -28.56 -0.31
N LYS A 956 -28.91 -27.62 -0.87
CA LYS A 956 -30.09 -27.04 -0.21
C LYS A 956 -31.20 -28.06 0.08
N GLN A 957 -31.47 -29.03 -0.81
CA GLN A 957 -32.46 -30.09 -0.50
C GLN A 957 -31.97 -31.02 0.63
N ILE A 958 -30.68 -31.32 0.67
CA ILE A 958 -30.06 -32.15 1.72
C ILE A 958 -30.07 -31.42 3.07
N GLU A 959 -29.77 -30.13 3.07
CA GLU A 959 -29.84 -29.27 4.26
C GLU A 959 -31.27 -29.10 4.77
N ASN A 960 -32.23 -28.82 3.89
CA ASN A 960 -33.65 -28.78 4.23
C ASN A 960 -34.15 -30.10 4.85
N TYR A 961 -33.78 -31.24 4.25
CA TYR A 961 -34.18 -32.55 4.77
C TYR A 961 -33.55 -32.84 6.14
N ASN A 962 -32.26 -32.57 6.29
CA ASN A 962 -31.56 -32.70 7.58
C ASN A 962 -32.19 -31.81 8.65
N ALA A 963 -32.59 -30.57 8.31
CA ALA A 963 -33.26 -29.65 9.22
C ALA A 963 -34.64 -30.14 9.67
N GLU A 964 -35.49 -30.65 8.76
CA GLU A 964 -36.79 -31.22 9.12
C GLU A 964 -36.67 -32.52 9.92
N VAL A 965 -35.66 -33.36 9.64
CA VAL A 965 -35.35 -34.54 10.49
C VAL A 965 -34.91 -34.10 11.89
N ALA A 966 -34.03 -33.10 11.98
CA ALA A 966 -33.54 -32.61 13.27
C ALA A 966 -34.66 -31.97 14.10
N LYS A 967 -35.52 -31.16 13.45
CA LYS A 967 -36.75 -30.57 14.02
C LYS A 967 -37.73 -31.65 14.50
N THR A 968 -37.99 -32.68 13.70
CA THR A 968 -38.85 -33.81 14.08
C THR A 968 -38.26 -34.57 15.29
N ALA A 969 -36.95 -34.78 15.32
CA ALA A 969 -36.26 -35.41 16.44
C ALA A 969 -36.28 -34.53 17.72
N LEU A 970 -36.13 -33.21 17.58
CA LEU A 970 -36.23 -32.24 18.67
C LEU A 970 -37.65 -32.16 19.24
N MET A 971 -38.68 -32.27 18.39
CA MET A 971 -40.06 -32.42 18.84
C MET A 971 -40.28 -33.73 19.62
N ALA A 972 -39.69 -34.85 19.18
CA ALA A 972 -39.76 -36.11 19.91
C ALA A 972 -39.00 -36.10 21.25
N ILE A 973 -37.87 -35.37 21.34
CA ILE A 973 -37.15 -35.12 22.60
C ILE A 973 -38.01 -34.31 23.57
N ASN A 974 -38.58 -33.20 23.10
CA ASN A 974 -39.45 -32.34 23.93
C ASN A 974 -40.76 -33.02 24.34
N GLY A 975 -41.26 -33.97 23.55
CA GLY A 975 -42.42 -34.81 23.89
C GLY A 975 -42.12 -36.02 24.79
N GLU A 976 -40.91 -36.12 25.36
CA GLU A 976 -40.44 -37.24 26.19
C GLU A 976 -40.43 -38.63 25.48
N VAL A 977 -40.62 -38.68 24.16
CA VAL A 977 -40.72 -39.94 23.39
C VAL A 977 -39.33 -40.48 23.04
N ASN A 978 -38.77 -41.24 23.99
CA ASN A 978 -37.46 -41.91 23.92
C ASN A 978 -36.31 -40.98 23.43
N PRO A 979 -35.97 -39.92 24.19
CA PRO A 979 -35.09 -38.84 23.74
C PRO A 979 -33.73 -39.31 23.23
N PHE A 980 -33.13 -40.33 23.89
CA PHE A 980 -31.81 -40.83 23.53
C PHE A 980 -31.69 -41.32 22.08
N ALA A 981 -32.70 -42.02 21.56
CA ALA A 981 -32.73 -42.47 20.17
C ALA A 981 -32.91 -41.33 19.14
N ASN A 982 -33.13 -40.11 19.63
CA ASN A 982 -33.41 -38.91 18.85
C ASN A 982 -32.34 -37.82 19.01
N PHE A 983 -31.50 -37.82 20.07
CA PHE A 983 -30.36 -36.90 20.22
C PHE A 983 -29.44 -36.89 18.98
N ALA A 984 -28.97 -38.06 18.55
CA ALA A 984 -28.14 -38.23 17.35
C ALA A 984 -28.88 -38.04 16.00
N LYS A 985 -30.17 -37.66 16.02
CA LYS A 985 -30.96 -37.20 14.87
C LYS A 985 -31.22 -35.70 14.91
N ALA A 986 -31.41 -35.14 16.12
CA ALA A 986 -31.56 -33.71 16.38
C ALA A 986 -30.25 -32.92 16.23
N GLY A 987 -29.10 -33.60 16.30
CA GLY A 987 -27.77 -32.98 16.23
C GLY A 987 -27.10 -32.82 17.60
N VAL A 988 -27.68 -33.37 18.66
CA VAL A 988 -27.13 -33.33 20.02
C VAL A 988 -25.97 -34.31 20.14
N THR A 989 -24.80 -33.82 20.52
CA THR A 989 -23.54 -34.56 20.67
C THR A 989 -23.26 -34.88 22.15
N GLY A 990 -22.30 -35.76 22.43
CA GLY A 990 -21.86 -36.09 23.80
C GLY A 990 -22.84 -36.95 24.63
N ALA A 991 -24.06 -37.24 24.15
CA ALA A 991 -25.02 -38.05 24.87
C ALA A 991 -24.59 -39.54 24.90
N VAL A 992 -24.32 -40.10 26.09
CA VAL A 992 -23.92 -41.50 26.29
C VAL A 992 -25.02 -42.35 26.95
N LEU A 993 -25.20 -43.60 26.50
CA LEU A 993 -26.37 -44.42 26.87
C LEU A 993 -26.49 -44.68 28.38
N LYS A 994 -25.35 -44.79 29.11
CA LYS A 994 -25.27 -44.90 30.58
C LYS A 994 -26.05 -43.78 31.29
N ASN A 995 -26.07 -42.58 30.70
CA ASN A 995 -26.66 -41.38 31.30
C ASN A 995 -28.09 -41.08 30.83
N LYS A 996 -28.73 -41.96 30.03
CA LYS A 996 -30.07 -41.73 29.45
C LYS A 996 -31.09 -41.18 30.45
N ILE A 997 -31.23 -41.84 31.60
CA ILE A 997 -32.22 -41.48 32.64
C ILE A 997 -31.93 -40.07 33.20
N ALA A 998 -30.67 -39.69 33.33
CA ALA A 998 -30.28 -38.37 33.82
C ALA A 998 -30.54 -37.27 32.77
N TYR A 999 -30.31 -37.54 31.47
CA TYR A 999 -30.72 -36.60 30.41
C TYR A 999 -32.24 -36.43 30.34
N ASP A 1000 -32.98 -37.54 30.36
CA ASP A 1000 -34.44 -37.52 30.30
C ASP A 1000 -35.02 -36.69 31.48
N ASN A 1001 -34.51 -36.91 32.70
CA ASN A 1001 -34.90 -36.15 33.89
C ASN A 1001 -34.49 -34.67 33.81
N SER A 1002 -33.27 -34.36 33.35
CA SER A 1002 -32.77 -32.98 33.23
C SER A 1002 -33.56 -32.18 32.19
N ILE A 1003 -33.84 -32.76 31.03
CA ILE A 1003 -34.65 -32.15 29.97
C ILE A 1003 -36.10 -31.98 30.43
N SER A 1004 -36.70 -33.00 31.03
CA SER A 1004 -38.06 -32.92 31.58
C SER A 1004 -38.18 -31.82 32.64
N THR A 1005 -37.18 -31.67 33.51
CA THR A 1005 -37.11 -30.61 34.51
C THR A 1005 -36.98 -29.23 33.85
N ALA A 1006 -36.06 -29.07 32.90
CA ALA A 1006 -35.85 -27.81 32.19
C ALA A 1006 -37.09 -27.35 31.40
N ILE A 1007 -37.83 -28.28 30.75
CA ILE A 1007 -39.12 -27.98 30.09
C ILE A 1007 -40.14 -27.47 31.13
N LYS A 1008 -40.25 -28.15 32.29
CA LYS A 1008 -41.17 -27.77 33.37
C LYS A 1008 -40.83 -26.40 33.98
N THR A 1009 -39.54 -26.08 34.15
CA THR A 1009 -39.07 -24.77 34.63
C THR A 1009 -39.27 -23.66 33.59
N LYS A 1010 -39.06 -23.94 32.30
CA LYS A 1010 -39.20 -22.95 31.21
C LYS A 1010 -40.66 -22.75 30.76
N GLY A 1011 -41.58 -23.66 31.11
CA GLY A 1011 -42.98 -23.64 30.68
C GLY A 1011 -43.18 -23.77 29.16
N SER A 1012 -42.15 -24.19 28.43
CA SER A 1012 -42.13 -24.25 26.96
C SER A 1012 -41.04 -25.22 26.47
N ASN A 1013 -41.12 -25.63 25.20
CA ASN A 1013 -40.15 -26.53 24.59
C ASN A 1013 -38.72 -25.93 24.59
N LEU A 1014 -37.73 -26.81 24.73
CA LEU A 1014 -36.32 -26.48 24.60
C LEU A 1014 -35.92 -26.42 23.12
N THR A 1015 -35.09 -25.44 22.79
CA THR A 1015 -34.31 -25.37 21.54
C THR A 1015 -33.20 -26.42 21.54
N LEU A 1016 -32.60 -26.66 20.37
CA LEU A 1016 -31.48 -27.61 20.24
C LEU A 1016 -30.29 -27.24 21.14
N ALA A 1017 -29.99 -25.95 21.26
CA ALA A 1017 -28.92 -25.45 22.12
C ALA A 1017 -29.20 -25.74 23.61
N GLU A 1018 -30.42 -25.47 24.09
CA GLU A 1018 -30.82 -25.75 25.48
C GLU A 1018 -30.80 -27.25 25.81
N VAL A 1019 -31.17 -28.11 24.85
CA VAL A 1019 -31.04 -29.58 25.00
C VAL A 1019 -29.57 -30.00 25.06
N GLN A 1020 -28.70 -29.41 24.23
CA GLN A 1020 -27.26 -29.64 24.29
C GLN A 1020 -26.68 -29.19 25.64
N THR A 1021 -27.11 -28.04 26.17
CA THR A 1021 -26.74 -27.57 27.51
C THR A 1021 -27.16 -28.57 28.60
N GLN A 1022 -28.38 -29.13 28.55
CA GLN A 1022 -28.79 -30.16 29.53
C GLN A 1022 -27.94 -31.43 29.43
N VAL A 1023 -27.62 -31.91 28.22
CA VAL A 1023 -26.72 -33.06 28.03
C VAL A 1023 -25.31 -32.75 28.54
N ASN A 1024 -24.79 -31.56 28.28
CA ASN A 1024 -23.47 -31.12 28.78
C ASN A 1024 -23.45 -31.03 30.32
N ASN A 1025 -24.51 -30.48 30.93
CA ASN A 1025 -24.63 -30.37 32.39
C ASN A 1025 -24.62 -31.76 33.05
N VAL A 1026 -25.45 -32.69 32.56
CA VAL A 1026 -25.49 -34.07 33.07
C VAL A 1026 -24.13 -34.78 32.89
N ASN A 1027 -23.44 -34.54 31.78
CA ASN A 1027 -22.10 -35.06 31.56
C ASN A 1027 -21.08 -34.48 32.55
N GLY A 1028 -21.07 -33.16 32.75
CA GLY A 1028 -20.21 -32.50 33.74
C GLY A 1028 -20.45 -33.02 35.16
N THR A 1029 -21.71 -33.17 35.58
CA THR A 1029 -22.06 -33.78 36.87
C THR A 1029 -21.56 -35.23 36.98
N SER A 1030 -21.64 -36.00 35.89
CA SER A 1030 -21.14 -37.39 35.86
C SER A 1030 -19.62 -37.47 35.96
N VAL A 1031 -18.92 -36.58 35.25
CA VAL A 1031 -17.46 -36.44 35.28
C VAL A 1031 -16.97 -36.05 36.67
N ILE A 1032 -17.59 -35.05 37.30
CA ILE A 1032 -17.28 -34.63 38.68
C ILE A 1032 -17.48 -35.80 39.65
N THR A 1033 -18.63 -36.48 39.58
CA THR A 1033 -18.93 -37.63 40.46
C THR A 1033 -17.89 -38.75 40.32
N ALA A 1034 -17.50 -39.08 39.08
CA ALA A 1034 -16.48 -40.07 38.81
C ALA A 1034 -15.08 -39.63 39.27
N LEU A 1035 -14.71 -38.37 39.06
CA LEU A 1035 -13.41 -37.82 39.49
C LEU A 1035 -13.29 -37.78 41.02
N THR A 1036 -14.35 -37.42 41.75
CA THR A 1036 -14.40 -37.51 43.21
C THR A 1036 -14.28 -38.95 43.71
N ALA A 1037 -14.89 -39.93 43.02
CA ALA A 1037 -14.72 -41.35 43.37
C ALA A 1037 -13.26 -41.82 43.18
N ILE A 1038 -12.59 -41.37 42.13
CA ILE A 1038 -11.18 -41.67 41.82
C ILE A 1038 -10.24 -41.02 42.85
N ASN A 1039 -10.42 -39.72 43.16
CA ASN A 1039 -9.65 -39.03 44.20
C ASN A 1039 -9.86 -39.66 45.59
N GLY A 1040 -11.07 -40.13 45.87
CA GLY A 1040 -11.42 -40.82 47.11
C GLY A 1040 -10.99 -42.29 47.18
N GLY A 1041 -10.43 -42.87 46.11
CA GLY A 1041 -9.99 -44.28 46.08
C GLY A 1041 -11.14 -45.30 46.21
N ILE A 1042 -12.36 -44.93 45.85
CA ILE A 1042 -13.59 -45.75 45.93
C ILE A 1042 -14.22 -46.03 44.56
N ASP A 1043 -13.51 -45.70 43.48
CA ASP A 1043 -13.97 -45.85 42.11
C ASP A 1043 -14.05 -47.32 41.66
N VAL A 1044 -14.92 -47.58 40.70
CA VAL A 1044 -14.78 -48.76 39.83
C VAL A 1044 -14.08 -48.35 38.54
N PHE A 1045 -13.38 -49.28 37.89
CA PHE A 1045 -12.58 -48.98 36.70
C PHE A 1045 -13.35 -48.28 35.54
N SER A 1046 -14.69 -48.42 35.47
CA SER A 1046 -15.50 -47.66 34.51
C SER A 1046 -15.55 -46.15 34.75
N ASP A 1047 -15.09 -45.69 35.91
CA ASP A 1047 -15.23 -44.31 36.35
C ASP A 1047 -14.07 -43.46 35.82
N PHE A 1048 -12.87 -44.04 35.63
CA PHE A 1048 -11.81 -43.45 34.79
C PHE A 1048 -12.38 -43.04 33.42
N ALA A 1049 -13.04 -43.98 32.73
CA ALA A 1049 -13.69 -43.72 31.44
C ALA A 1049 -14.92 -42.79 31.54
N THR A 1050 -15.57 -42.70 32.72
CA THR A 1050 -16.71 -41.78 32.95
C THR A 1050 -16.25 -40.35 33.25
N ALA A 1051 -15.08 -40.17 33.87
CA ALA A 1051 -14.41 -38.90 34.07
C ALA A 1051 -13.77 -38.37 32.76
N GLY A 1052 -13.50 -39.26 31.80
CA GLY A 1052 -12.83 -38.93 30.53
C GLY A 1052 -11.32 -39.21 30.53
N ILE A 1053 -10.82 -39.95 31.52
CA ILE A 1053 -9.44 -40.45 31.54
C ILE A 1053 -9.27 -41.51 30.45
N THR A 1054 -8.31 -41.28 29.56
CA THR A 1054 -7.93 -42.16 28.46
C THR A 1054 -6.69 -42.98 28.83
N GLY A 1055 -6.43 -44.07 28.09
CA GLY A 1055 -5.24 -44.91 28.32
C GLY A 1055 -5.27 -45.76 29.60
N ALA A 1056 -6.22 -45.56 30.53
CA ALA A 1056 -6.37 -46.43 31.70
C ALA A 1056 -6.63 -47.88 31.27
N VAL A 1057 -5.91 -48.84 31.87
CA VAL A 1057 -5.99 -50.28 31.60
C VAL A 1057 -6.35 -51.03 32.89
N LEU A 1058 -7.30 -51.98 32.80
CA LEU A 1058 -7.87 -52.64 33.99
C LEU A 1058 -6.82 -53.30 34.89
N ASN A 1059 -5.79 -53.92 34.29
CA ASN A 1059 -4.70 -54.59 35.01
C ASN A 1059 -3.84 -53.62 35.85
N HIS A 1060 -3.86 -52.32 35.53
CA HIS A 1060 -3.10 -51.29 36.24
C HIS A 1060 -3.94 -50.53 37.28
N LYS A 1061 -5.24 -50.84 37.49
CA LYS A 1061 -6.12 -50.06 38.39
C LYS A 1061 -5.47 -49.82 39.77
N ILE A 1062 -5.01 -50.89 40.44
CA ILE A 1062 -4.37 -50.81 41.76
C ILE A 1062 -3.12 -49.90 41.74
N ALA A 1063 -2.39 -49.83 40.64
CA ALA A 1063 -1.23 -48.94 40.49
C ALA A 1063 -1.65 -47.48 40.27
N TYR A 1064 -2.72 -47.22 39.51
CA TYR A 1064 -3.33 -45.89 39.40
C TYR A 1064 -3.87 -45.42 40.75
N ASP A 1065 -4.65 -46.25 41.45
CA ASP A 1065 -5.27 -45.94 42.73
C ASP A 1065 -4.21 -45.49 43.76
N ASN A 1066 -3.11 -46.24 43.86
CA ASN A 1066 -1.99 -45.91 44.74
C ASN A 1066 -1.25 -44.63 44.32
N ALA A 1067 -1.03 -44.41 43.02
CA ALA A 1067 -0.36 -43.20 42.52
C ALA A 1067 -1.22 -41.95 42.74
N ILE A 1068 -2.53 -42.04 42.48
CA ILE A 1068 -3.52 -40.99 42.67
C ILE A 1068 -3.66 -40.66 44.15
N ALA A 1069 -3.85 -41.66 45.03
CA ALA A 1069 -3.90 -41.45 46.47
C ALA A 1069 -2.59 -40.83 47.01
N THR A 1070 -1.42 -41.23 46.49
CA THR A 1070 -0.14 -40.62 46.85
C THR A 1070 -0.08 -39.14 46.42
N ALA A 1071 -0.54 -38.82 45.21
CA ALA A 1071 -0.55 -37.46 44.69
C ALA A 1071 -1.60 -36.55 45.37
N VAL A 1072 -2.78 -37.05 45.72
CA VAL A 1072 -3.77 -36.34 46.56
C VAL A 1072 -3.14 -35.98 47.91
N ASN A 1073 -2.54 -36.96 48.60
CA ASN A 1073 -1.90 -36.74 49.90
C ASN A 1073 -0.69 -35.77 49.85
N LEU A 1074 0.01 -35.68 48.72
CA LEU A 1074 1.09 -34.70 48.52
C LEU A 1074 0.60 -33.29 48.16
N LYS A 1075 -0.65 -33.15 47.70
CA LYS A 1075 -1.28 -31.90 47.25
C LYS A 1075 -2.24 -31.30 48.30
N ASP A 1076 -2.56 -32.06 49.35
CA ASP A 1076 -3.56 -31.72 50.39
C ASP A 1076 -4.92 -31.29 49.80
N SER A 1077 -5.25 -31.83 48.62
CA SER A 1077 -6.45 -31.49 47.84
C SER A 1077 -6.69 -32.49 46.69
N ASP A 1078 -7.94 -32.57 46.23
CA ASP A 1078 -8.35 -33.36 45.07
C ASP A 1078 -7.51 -33.05 43.82
N LEU A 1079 -7.23 -34.09 43.02
CA LEU A 1079 -6.61 -33.93 41.71
C LEU A 1079 -7.65 -33.51 40.67
N THR A 1080 -7.27 -32.59 39.80
CA THR A 1080 -8.01 -32.27 38.57
C THR A 1080 -7.89 -33.41 37.56
N LEU A 1081 -8.78 -33.42 36.56
CA LEU A 1081 -8.80 -34.43 35.50
C LEU A 1081 -7.44 -34.60 34.80
N MET A 1082 -6.72 -33.50 34.55
CA MET A 1082 -5.38 -33.53 33.93
C MET A 1082 -4.31 -34.10 34.86
N GLU A 1083 -4.40 -33.85 36.17
CA GLU A 1083 -3.47 -34.42 37.16
C GLU A 1083 -3.69 -35.93 37.32
N VAL A 1084 -4.95 -36.40 37.31
CA VAL A 1084 -5.31 -37.83 37.30
C VAL A 1084 -4.81 -38.51 36.01
N GLN A 1085 -5.04 -37.89 34.84
CA GLN A 1085 -4.55 -38.40 33.55
C GLN A 1085 -3.02 -38.55 33.58
N LYS A 1086 -2.31 -37.56 34.12
CA LYS A 1086 -0.84 -37.59 34.27
C LYS A 1086 -0.35 -38.75 35.15
N GLN A 1087 -1.07 -39.14 36.21
CA GLN A 1087 -0.71 -40.33 37.00
C GLN A 1087 -0.92 -41.62 36.20
N VAL A 1088 -2.03 -41.73 35.47
CA VAL A 1088 -2.33 -42.88 34.59
C VAL A 1088 -1.27 -43.03 33.49
N ASP A 1089 -0.89 -41.93 32.83
CA ASP A 1089 0.13 -41.92 31.79
C ASP A 1089 1.53 -42.26 32.34
N GLY A 1090 1.86 -41.78 33.54
CA GLY A 1090 3.11 -42.12 34.23
C GLY A 1090 3.22 -43.60 34.59
N ILE A 1091 2.15 -44.20 35.11
CA ILE A 1091 2.09 -45.65 35.39
C ILE A 1091 2.19 -46.46 34.10
N ASN A 1092 1.49 -46.05 33.04
CA ASN A 1092 1.52 -46.75 31.75
C ASN A 1092 2.90 -46.72 31.07
N THR A 1093 3.55 -45.56 31.04
CA THR A 1093 4.91 -45.42 30.48
C THR A 1093 5.97 -46.17 31.29
N GLY A 1094 5.86 -46.17 32.63
CA GLY A 1094 6.69 -47.00 33.50
C GLY A 1094 6.52 -48.50 33.24
N GLY A 1095 5.27 -48.98 33.17
CA GLY A 1095 4.95 -50.37 32.86
C GLY A 1095 5.49 -50.82 31.50
N ALA A 1096 5.25 -50.03 30.45
CA ALA A 1096 5.70 -50.35 29.09
C ALA A 1096 7.23 -50.44 28.98
N SER A 1097 7.98 -49.55 29.63
CA SER A 1097 9.45 -49.61 29.64
C SER A 1097 10.00 -50.86 30.35
N THR A 1098 9.32 -51.30 31.40
CA THR A 1098 9.68 -52.52 32.15
C THR A 1098 9.39 -53.77 31.32
N ALA A 1099 8.22 -53.84 30.69
CA ALA A 1099 7.83 -54.94 29.80
C ALA A 1099 8.74 -55.04 28.57
N LEU A 1100 9.05 -53.91 27.92
CA LEU A 1100 10.01 -53.86 26.80
C LEU A 1100 11.43 -54.32 27.21
N SER A 1101 11.81 -54.09 28.46
CA SER A 1101 13.09 -54.58 29.04
C SER A 1101 13.07 -56.07 29.39
N ALA A 1102 11.90 -56.66 29.60
CA ALA A 1102 11.73 -58.11 29.76
C ALA A 1102 11.81 -58.83 28.41
N ILE A 1103 11.16 -58.28 27.38
CA ILE A 1103 11.19 -58.78 25.99
C ILE A 1103 12.61 -58.74 25.43
N ASN A 1104 13.29 -57.58 25.50
CA ASN A 1104 14.70 -57.45 25.13
C ASN A 1104 15.69 -58.26 26.01
N GLY A 1105 15.19 -58.94 27.04
CA GLY A 1105 15.99 -59.71 28.00
C GLY A 1105 15.69 -61.20 28.00
N GLY A 1106 14.88 -61.72 27.07
CA GLY A 1106 14.51 -63.14 26.96
C GLY A 1106 13.81 -63.70 28.22
N ARG A 1107 13.11 -62.87 28.98
CA ARG A 1107 12.46 -63.25 30.26
C ARG A 1107 10.98 -62.85 30.34
N ASP A 1108 10.40 -62.48 29.21
CA ASP A 1108 9.03 -62.00 29.15
C ASP A 1108 8.00 -63.14 29.25
N VAL A 1109 6.82 -62.79 29.75
CA VAL A 1109 5.59 -63.54 29.50
C VAL A 1109 4.82 -62.87 28.37
N PHE A 1110 3.93 -63.60 27.70
CA PHE A 1110 3.16 -63.04 26.57
C PHE A 1110 2.32 -61.78 26.93
N ALA A 1111 1.99 -61.57 28.21
CA ALA A 1111 1.34 -60.34 28.68
C ALA A 1111 2.25 -59.10 28.57
N ASP A 1112 3.58 -59.26 28.56
CA ASP A 1112 4.54 -58.17 28.47
C ASP A 1112 4.57 -57.58 27.06
N PHE A 1113 4.38 -58.37 25.99
CA PHE A 1113 4.16 -57.83 24.64
C PHE A 1113 3.00 -56.83 24.63
N VAL A 1114 1.86 -57.21 25.20
CA VAL A 1114 0.67 -56.34 25.31
C VAL A 1114 0.94 -55.13 26.21
N THR A 1115 1.68 -55.31 27.31
CA THR A 1115 2.00 -54.25 28.29
C THR A 1115 3.03 -53.25 27.75
N ALA A 1116 3.95 -53.69 26.90
CA ALA A 1116 4.88 -52.85 26.15
C ALA A 1116 4.18 -52.05 25.03
N GLY A 1117 2.94 -52.41 24.66
CA GLY A 1117 2.19 -51.79 23.57
C GLY A 1117 2.35 -52.47 22.21
N VAL A 1118 2.92 -53.69 22.16
CA VAL A 1118 3.06 -54.48 20.92
C VAL A 1118 1.70 -55.06 20.53
N THR A 1119 1.19 -54.62 19.39
CA THR A 1119 -0.06 -55.07 18.79
C THR A 1119 0.17 -56.27 17.86
N GLY A 1120 -0.89 -57.00 17.49
CA GLY A 1120 -0.80 -58.15 16.58
C GLY A 1120 -0.16 -59.42 17.15
N ALA A 1121 0.56 -59.32 18.27
CA ALA A 1121 1.12 -60.48 18.97
C ALA A 1121 0.01 -61.49 19.36
N VAL A 1122 0.24 -62.79 19.08
CA VAL A 1122 -0.65 -63.89 19.46
C VAL A 1122 0.11 -65.02 20.15
N LEU A 1123 -0.44 -65.52 21.27
CA LEU A 1123 0.21 -66.47 22.18
C LEU A 1123 0.78 -67.73 21.50
N LYS A 1124 0.12 -68.22 20.44
CA LYS A 1124 0.56 -69.38 19.62
C LYS A 1124 1.95 -69.16 18.99
N HIS A 1125 2.36 -67.92 18.75
CA HIS A 1125 3.60 -67.55 18.08
C HIS A 1125 4.68 -67.03 19.05
N LYS A 1126 4.47 -67.01 20.38
CA LYS A 1126 5.43 -66.38 21.34
C LYS A 1126 6.87 -66.83 21.09
N ILE A 1127 7.14 -68.14 21.07
CA ILE A 1127 8.48 -68.72 20.83
C ILE A 1127 9.11 -68.25 19.50
N ALA A 1128 8.30 -67.97 18.48
CA ALA A 1128 8.80 -67.45 17.20
C ALA A 1128 9.08 -65.93 17.25
N TYR A 1129 8.31 -65.16 18.04
CA TYR A 1129 8.66 -63.76 18.34
C TYR A 1129 9.95 -63.69 19.15
N ASP A 1130 10.06 -64.49 20.21
CA ASP A 1130 11.21 -64.58 21.09
C ASP A 1130 12.50 -64.81 20.28
N ASN A 1131 12.50 -65.85 19.44
CA ASN A 1131 13.62 -66.17 18.55
C ASN A 1131 13.95 -65.04 17.57
N ALA A 1132 12.94 -64.44 16.91
CA ALA A 1132 13.17 -63.36 15.94
C ALA A 1132 13.70 -62.09 16.60
N ILE A 1133 13.29 -61.81 17.83
CA ILE A 1133 13.77 -60.69 18.64
C ILE A 1133 15.21 -60.95 19.11
N ASP A 1134 15.53 -62.14 19.60
CA ASP A 1134 16.91 -62.52 19.96
C ASP A 1134 17.85 -62.45 18.73
N ASP A 1135 17.45 -63.02 17.58
CA ASP A 1135 18.22 -62.93 16.33
C ASP A 1135 18.43 -61.47 15.90
N ALA A 1136 17.40 -60.62 15.98
CA ALA A 1136 17.51 -59.20 15.66
C ALA A 1136 18.40 -58.42 16.65
N ILE A 1137 18.35 -58.73 17.95
CA ILE A 1137 19.25 -58.15 18.97
C ILE A 1137 20.71 -58.57 18.69
N ILE A 1138 20.94 -59.83 18.32
CA ILE A 1138 22.27 -60.35 17.97
C ILE A 1138 22.82 -59.63 16.72
N ILE A 1139 22.00 -59.44 15.68
CA ILE A 1139 22.38 -58.73 14.45
C ILE A 1139 22.64 -57.23 14.73
N LYS A 1140 21.84 -56.60 15.58
CA LYS A 1140 21.94 -55.16 15.93
C LYS A 1140 22.97 -54.86 17.02
N ALA A 1141 23.50 -55.90 17.69
CA ALA A 1141 24.39 -55.80 18.86
C ALA A 1141 23.89 -54.86 19.99
N SER A 1142 22.58 -54.64 20.07
CA SER A 1142 21.94 -53.68 20.97
C SER A 1142 20.44 -53.94 21.09
N SER A 1143 19.81 -53.45 22.16
CA SER A 1143 18.37 -53.60 22.41
C SER A 1143 17.51 -53.04 21.26
N LEU A 1144 16.38 -53.69 21.01
CA LEU A 1144 15.33 -53.20 20.13
C LEU A 1144 14.45 -52.17 20.85
N THR A 1145 14.12 -51.10 20.13
CA THR A 1145 13.05 -50.17 20.50
C THR A 1145 11.68 -50.81 20.23
N LEU A 1146 10.62 -50.26 20.83
CA LEU A 1146 9.26 -50.78 20.67
C LEU A 1146 8.82 -50.95 19.19
N PRO A 1147 9.08 -50.00 18.25
CA PRO A 1147 8.75 -50.18 16.84
C PRO A 1147 9.53 -51.33 16.16
N GLU A 1148 10.77 -51.59 16.57
CA GLU A 1148 11.57 -52.70 16.05
C GLU A 1148 11.05 -54.05 16.57
N VAL A 1149 10.65 -54.12 17.84
CA VAL A 1149 9.96 -55.30 18.41
C VAL A 1149 8.61 -55.55 17.71
N GLN A 1150 7.83 -54.49 17.46
CA GLN A 1150 6.59 -54.57 16.68
C GLN A 1150 6.86 -55.12 15.27
N THR A 1151 7.93 -54.66 14.62
CA THR A 1151 8.32 -55.14 13.27
C THR A 1151 8.66 -56.63 13.29
N GLN A 1152 9.42 -57.13 14.28
CA GLN A 1152 9.71 -58.57 14.38
C GLN A 1152 8.44 -59.40 14.64
N VAL A 1153 7.50 -58.90 15.45
CA VAL A 1153 6.20 -59.55 15.67
C VAL A 1153 5.37 -59.58 14.39
N ASP A 1154 5.36 -58.50 13.61
CA ASP A 1154 4.63 -58.41 12.35
C ASP A 1154 5.26 -59.26 11.23
N ASP A 1155 6.58 -59.36 11.14
CA ASP A 1155 7.28 -60.23 10.18
C ASP A 1155 7.05 -61.72 10.48
N VAL A 1156 7.09 -62.13 11.76
CA VAL A 1156 6.73 -63.49 12.19
C VAL A 1156 5.25 -63.78 11.90
N ASN A 1157 4.37 -62.80 12.13
CA ASN A 1157 2.95 -62.92 11.79
C ASN A 1157 2.69 -63.00 10.28
N ALA A 1158 3.41 -62.22 9.45
CA ALA A 1158 3.32 -62.28 8.00
C ALA A 1158 3.83 -63.62 7.45
N THR A 1159 4.91 -64.16 8.04
CA THR A 1159 5.46 -65.48 7.72
C THR A 1159 4.50 -66.62 8.09
N GLY A 1160 3.91 -66.56 9.29
CA GLY A 1160 2.86 -67.48 9.73
C GLY A 1160 1.61 -67.39 8.87
N THR A 1161 1.17 -66.17 8.54
CA THR A 1161 0.04 -65.90 7.63
C THR A 1161 0.27 -66.49 6.26
N THR A 1162 1.47 -66.28 5.67
CA THR A 1162 1.82 -66.80 4.34
C THR A 1162 1.87 -68.32 4.34
N THR A 1163 2.41 -68.94 5.41
CA THR A 1163 2.46 -70.41 5.56
C THR A 1163 1.06 -71.01 5.67
N ALA A 1164 0.20 -70.43 6.53
CA ALA A 1164 -1.18 -70.87 6.71
C ALA A 1164 -2.03 -70.65 5.45
N LEU A 1165 -1.90 -69.51 4.79
CA LEU A 1165 -2.58 -69.21 3.52
C LEU A 1165 -2.09 -70.14 2.39
N THR A 1166 -0.84 -70.58 2.42
CA THR A 1166 -0.31 -71.61 1.50
C THR A 1166 -0.94 -72.98 1.78
N ALA A 1167 -1.07 -73.38 3.05
CA ALA A 1167 -1.76 -74.62 3.42
C ALA A 1167 -3.24 -74.62 2.99
N ILE A 1168 -3.96 -73.52 3.21
CA ILE A 1168 -5.36 -73.34 2.79
C ILE A 1168 -5.48 -73.40 1.26
N ASN A 1169 -4.55 -72.75 0.55
CA ASN A 1169 -4.52 -72.81 -0.92
C ASN A 1169 -4.04 -74.17 -1.47
N GLY A 1170 -3.40 -75.01 -0.65
CA GLY A 1170 -3.02 -76.39 -0.98
C GLY A 1170 -4.08 -77.44 -0.60
N GLY A 1171 -5.08 -77.08 0.21
CA GLY A 1171 -6.04 -78.02 0.78
C GLY A 1171 -5.44 -78.96 1.84
N THR A 1172 -4.31 -78.57 2.46
CA THR A 1172 -3.60 -79.33 3.50
C THR A 1172 -3.73 -78.68 4.88
N ASP A 1173 -4.61 -77.69 5.01
CA ASP A 1173 -4.79 -76.89 6.22
C ASP A 1173 -5.56 -77.61 7.32
N ILE A 1174 -5.19 -77.34 8.56
CA ILE A 1174 -6.06 -77.57 9.72
C ILE A 1174 -6.91 -76.32 9.96
N PHE A 1175 -8.07 -76.48 10.61
CA PHE A 1175 -8.99 -75.35 10.82
C PHE A 1175 -8.36 -74.15 11.56
N ALA A 1176 -7.33 -74.38 12.40
CA ALA A 1176 -6.58 -73.31 13.07
C ALA A 1176 -5.82 -72.39 12.10
N ASP A 1177 -5.52 -72.86 10.89
CA ASP A 1177 -4.76 -72.12 9.89
C ASP A 1177 -5.60 -71.00 9.26
N PHE A 1178 -6.93 -71.14 9.18
CA PHE A 1178 -7.81 -70.01 8.84
C PHE A 1178 -7.59 -68.83 9.80
N ALA A 1179 -7.53 -69.10 11.11
CA ALA A 1179 -7.25 -68.05 12.09
C ALA A 1179 -5.80 -67.53 12.01
N THR A 1180 -4.81 -68.40 11.82
CA THR A 1180 -3.40 -68.00 11.63
C THR A 1180 -3.16 -67.22 10.33
N ALA A 1181 -3.98 -67.43 9.30
CA ALA A 1181 -3.99 -66.64 8.06
C ALA A 1181 -4.75 -65.32 8.19
N GLY A 1182 -5.36 -65.01 9.34
CA GLY A 1182 -6.18 -63.80 9.54
C GLY A 1182 -7.60 -63.88 8.97
N VAL A 1183 -8.10 -65.07 8.61
CA VAL A 1183 -9.45 -65.27 8.09
C VAL A 1183 -10.46 -65.28 9.25
N THR A 1184 -11.12 -64.15 9.44
CA THR A 1184 -12.15 -63.94 10.46
C THR A 1184 -13.47 -64.66 10.13
N GLY A 1185 -14.27 -64.97 11.15
CA GLY A 1185 -15.61 -65.56 10.98
C GLY A 1185 -15.65 -67.03 10.54
N ALA A 1186 -14.51 -67.66 10.22
CA ALA A 1186 -14.46 -69.09 10.00
C ALA A 1186 -14.92 -69.86 11.26
N VAL A 1187 -15.74 -70.90 11.10
CA VAL A 1187 -16.21 -71.77 12.18
C VAL A 1187 -16.02 -73.26 11.83
N LEU A 1188 -15.51 -74.04 12.78
CA LEU A 1188 -15.00 -75.41 12.58
C LEU A 1188 -16.01 -76.35 11.87
N ARG A 1189 -17.30 -76.23 12.20
CA ARG A 1189 -18.38 -77.05 11.58
C ARG A 1189 -18.51 -76.87 10.07
N ASN A 1190 -18.03 -75.75 9.54
CA ASN A 1190 -18.15 -75.38 8.13
C ASN A 1190 -16.83 -75.62 7.34
N LYS A 1191 -15.75 -76.16 7.95
CA LYS A 1191 -14.42 -76.29 7.29
C LYS A 1191 -14.53 -76.92 5.90
N ILE A 1192 -15.16 -78.09 5.80
CA ILE A 1192 -15.33 -78.83 4.53
C ILE A 1192 -16.05 -77.98 3.46
N ALA A 1193 -16.95 -77.08 3.84
CA ALA A 1193 -17.62 -76.17 2.90
C ALA A 1193 -16.72 -74.99 2.49
N TYR A 1194 -15.86 -74.47 3.39
CA TYR A 1194 -14.81 -73.52 3.04
C TYR A 1194 -13.81 -74.16 2.07
N ASP A 1195 -13.28 -75.33 2.41
CA ASP A 1195 -12.29 -76.08 1.63
C ASP A 1195 -12.79 -76.32 0.20
N ASN A 1196 -14.03 -76.80 0.03
CA ASN A 1196 -14.64 -77.00 -1.28
C ASN A 1196 -14.87 -75.67 -2.05
N SER A 1197 -15.27 -74.59 -1.37
CA SER A 1197 -15.47 -73.27 -1.98
C SER A 1197 -14.14 -72.65 -2.46
N ILE A 1198 -13.08 -72.83 -1.68
CA ILE A 1198 -11.71 -72.39 -1.96
C ILE A 1198 -11.10 -73.23 -3.08
N TYR A 1199 -11.18 -74.56 -3.02
CA TYR A 1199 -10.73 -75.48 -4.08
C TYR A 1199 -11.42 -75.19 -5.42
N THR A 1200 -12.74 -74.94 -5.40
CA THR A 1200 -13.49 -74.56 -6.61
C THR A 1200 -12.98 -73.23 -7.17
N ALA A 1201 -12.78 -72.22 -6.33
CA ALA A 1201 -12.26 -70.92 -6.75
C ALA A 1201 -10.81 -70.99 -7.29
N LEU A 1202 -9.93 -71.76 -6.65
CA LEU A 1202 -8.57 -72.07 -7.12
C LEU A 1202 -8.59 -72.68 -8.53
N LYS A 1203 -9.43 -73.72 -8.71
CA LYS A 1203 -9.57 -74.43 -9.99
C LYS A 1203 -10.14 -73.54 -11.10
N THR A 1204 -10.91 -72.51 -10.76
CA THR A 1204 -11.40 -71.49 -11.71
C THR A 1204 -10.35 -70.40 -12.00
N LYS A 1205 -9.54 -70.01 -11.01
CA LYS A 1205 -8.55 -68.92 -11.12
C LYS A 1205 -7.23 -69.35 -11.77
N GLY A 1206 -6.79 -70.59 -11.54
CA GLY A 1206 -5.51 -71.11 -12.03
C GLY A 1206 -4.28 -70.65 -11.24
N SER A 1207 -4.47 -69.85 -10.18
CA SER A 1207 -3.43 -69.41 -9.24
C SER A 1207 -3.94 -69.53 -7.81
N HIS A 1208 -3.03 -69.44 -6.82
CA HIS A 1208 -3.41 -69.28 -5.41
C HIS A 1208 -4.34 -68.07 -5.20
N LEU A 1209 -5.20 -68.17 -4.17
CA LEU A 1209 -6.07 -67.09 -3.70
C LEU A 1209 -5.33 -66.21 -2.69
N THR A 1210 -5.56 -64.91 -2.78
CA THR A 1210 -5.17 -63.94 -1.76
C THR A 1210 -6.03 -64.09 -0.50
N LEU A 1211 -5.55 -63.55 0.63
CA LEU A 1211 -6.31 -63.56 1.89
C LEU A 1211 -7.72 -62.96 1.75
N ALA A 1212 -7.85 -61.85 1.02
CA ALA A 1212 -9.15 -61.21 0.79
C ALA A 1212 -10.13 -62.12 0.00
N GLU A 1213 -9.62 -62.89 -0.97
CA GLU A 1213 -10.43 -63.87 -1.71
C GLU A 1213 -10.83 -65.07 -0.84
N VAL A 1214 -9.93 -65.59 0.00
CA VAL A 1214 -10.24 -66.66 0.98
C VAL A 1214 -11.29 -66.17 1.98
N GLN A 1215 -11.12 -64.97 2.53
CA GLN A 1215 -12.08 -64.34 3.43
C GLN A 1215 -13.45 -64.15 2.77
N ALA A 1216 -13.50 -63.75 1.49
CA ALA A 1216 -14.74 -63.64 0.74
C ALA A 1216 -15.42 -65.00 0.53
N LYS A 1217 -14.67 -66.09 0.33
CA LYS A 1217 -15.22 -67.46 0.21
C LYS A 1217 -15.75 -67.99 1.54
N VAL A 1218 -15.05 -67.74 2.65
CA VAL A 1218 -15.54 -68.05 4.01
C VAL A 1218 -16.82 -67.27 4.32
N ASN A 1219 -16.86 -65.97 4.00
CA ASN A 1219 -18.04 -65.13 4.19
C ASN A 1219 -19.24 -65.62 3.36
N ALA A 1220 -19.03 -65.98 2.09
CA ALA A 1220 -20.09 -66.51 1.22
C ALA A 1220 -20.66 -67.86 1.73
N VAL A 1221 -19.80 -68.77 2.21
CA VAL A 1221 -20.24 -70.03 2.82
C VAL A 1221 -21.03 -69.75 4.10
N ASN A 1222 -20.57 -68.81 4.94
CA ASN A 1222 -21.26 -68.43 6.17
C ASN A 1222 -22.63 -67.77 5.90
N SER A 1223 -22.76 -66.91 4.90
CA SER A 1223 -24.06 -66.32 4.53
C SER A 1223 -25.02 -67.35 3.95
N THR A 1224 -24.51 -68.43 3.35
CA THR A 1224 -25.34 -69.55 2.86
C THR A 1224 -25.75 -70.48 3.99
N ALA A 1225 -24.89 -70.68 5.00
CA ALA A 1225 -25.12 -71.56 6.16
C ALA A 1225 -25.88 -70.90 7.33
N GLN A 1226 -26.48 -69.72 7.12
CA GLN A 1226 -27.47 -69.10 8.03
C GLN A 1226 -28.92 -69.22 7.51
N HIS A 1227 -29.11 -70.01 6.44
CA HIS A 1227 -30.40 -70.51 5.96
C HIS A 1227 -30.49 -72.04 6.14
#